data_AF-A0A432DSD9-F1
#
_entry.id   AF-A0A432DSD9-F1
#
_cell.length_a   1.000
_cell.length_b   1.000
_cell.length_c   1.000
_cell.angle_alpha   90.00
_cell.angle_beta   90.00
_cell.angle_gamma   90.00
#
_symmetry.space_group_name_H-M   'P 1'
#
loop_
_entity.id
_entity.type
_entity.pdbx_description
1 polymer ?
#
loop_
_entity_poly.entity_id
_entity_poly.type
_entity_poly.pdbx_seq_one_letter_code
_entity_poly.pdbx_strand_id
1 'polypeptide(L)'
;MGFDSVLSPLLWRARQHAAGAALQEVGGKVASGLSSDSITTTLAALGTVCKQHKLSFLIDLVLDHAVAGSALARTNNAQFDPKSGPLTDRPGEMDAGSRGSTLDPGEATPELLNSWVERLAEWSTAGVAGFRCLSPAEWSSGNWRSLIAKVHLHDPECLFLAWTPGLTPQQIAGLAEAGFESTFLSSPWWDYRSSWLVEEHDRLRAVAPPIAPVERLDGADAQPSWKTLTEAEGRRRLWTAAFTGDGVLVPMGYETLVGVQAIIDTNNWISKKHPSEHRLRLLSGPLAKVTALFRGGSTARLFLVNPDTQQSASVDWQALRSRLPHSYVVSDVVAQDLPDVLAPSGHCLVAAVPAALVKVGSHSAGEQRKTITAALRAPRLAIENVGPAVEQGRFPVKRAVGEPVQVEADVLMDGHEKIAVDLLWRAVDEAKWHHVSMKHLSNDRWQATFMPDRLGPHYYGIRAWHDVWATYCERLQKKLKADQDVSLDMEEGRILISTALNRAKDDLPFTANTLISALDAVGHPQSPVNRPRSRRGRIPTSLLNDISSAISIPPPDSTQIHAMLDDTLAIAMKAADDHPFETNSDVVYPLTVERREARYASWYELFPRSQSPVPGAHGTFADVIDRLPAIRCMGFDVLYFPPIHPIGSRNRKGKNNSLNAGPDDPGSPYAIGSADGGHDAVHPQLGTLEEFRDLVRAARENDLEIAMDFAIQCSPDHPWLTDRPEWFDWRADGSLRYAENPPKRYEDIVNPDFYSPSASAPQQAALWRALRDIVLFWADQGVQTFRVDNPHTKPLPFWQWLIAEVQGVHPYTVFLSEAFTRPKMMYRLAKIGFSQSYTYFTWRHGKQELTDYLTELNTPPVADFFRPHFFVNTPDINPYFLQTSGRPGFLIRAALAATTSGLWGMYNGFELCEGRPVPGKEEYLDSEKYEIRSWDWNEPGNIVAEITRLNHIRRSNPALQSHLGIRFHSVDNEKILFFTKTTPERDNVVLVAISLDPHAPQTGTLELPLWQWEVPEGKPIVMQDLFEGGRFTLQGKYRHVSLTQERPFLLWSLIGQG
;
A
#
# COMPACT_ATOMS: atom_id res chain seq x y z
N MET A 1 53.80 -9.28 -26.13
CA MET A 1 52.65 -8.41 -25.83
C MET A 1 51.30 -9.11 -26.01
N GLY A 2 51.21 -10.18 -26.81
CA GLY A 2 49.98 -10.98 -26.91
C GLY A 2 49.01 -10.55 -28.00
N PHE A 3 49.42 -9.61 -28.88
CA PHE A 3 48.69 -9.29 -30.10
C PHE A 3 48.91 -10.38 -31.16
N ASP A 4 47.88 -10.65 -31.95
CA ASP A 4 47.88 -11.58 -33.08
C ASP A 4 47.91 -10.89 -34.44
N SER A 5 47.71 -9.57 -34.48
CA SER A 5 47.51 -8.81 -35.71
C SER A 5 48.22 -7.46 -35.66
N VAL A 6 48.67 -6.98 -36.83
CA VAL A 6 49.23 -5.65 -37.05
C VAL A 6 48.41 -4.98 -38.13
N LEU A 7 47.86 -3.80 -37.82
CA LEU A 7 47.09 -2.99 -38.77
C LEU A 7 47.92 -1.79 -39.22
N SER A 8 48.00 -1.60 -40.53
CA SER A 8 48.65 -0.45 -41.16
C SER A 8 47.63 0.42 -41.91
N PRO A 9 47.78 1.76 -41.93
CA PRO A 9 47.09 2.59 -42.90
C PRO A 9 47.54 2.25 -44.33
N LEU A 10 46.82 2.78 -45.32
CA LEU A 10 47.10 2.52 -46.73
C LEU A 10 48.47 3.08 -47.16
N LEU A 11 49.28 2.25 -47.82
CA LEU A 11 50.67 2.58 -48.18
C LEU A 11 50.80 3.35 -49.52
N TRP A 12 49.88 4.28 -49.80
CA TRP A 12 49.91 5.08 -51.04
C TRP A 12 50.84 6.29 -50.94
N ARG A 13 51.23 6.80 -52.11
CA ARG A 13 52.22 7.86 -52.25
C ARG A 13 51.63 9.24 -52.02
N ALA A 14 51.96 9.90 -50.91
CA ALA A 14 51.91 11.35 -50.81
C ALA A 14 53.08 11.97 -51.60
N ARG A 15 52.87 13.02 -52.42
CA ARG A 15 53.97 13.76 -53.05
C ARG A 15 54.36 14.98 -52.22
N GLN A 16 55.66 15.13 -52.00
CA GLN A 16 56.28 16.42 -51.69
C GLN A 16 56.64 17.16 -53.00
N HIS A 17 56.13 18.39 -53.12
CA HIS A 17 56.59 19.54 -53.92
C HIS A 17 56.34 19.60 -55.46
N ALA A 18 55.58 20.66 -55.81
CA ALA A 18 55.49 21.39 -57.08
C ALA A 18 54.88 20.66 -58.31
N ALA A 19 53.75 21.20 -58.77
CA ALA A 19 53.11 20.97 -60.07
C ALA A 19 52.83 19.50 -60.44
N GLY A 20 51.71 18.98 -59.91
CA GLY A 20 50.96 17.88 -60.51
C GLY A 20 51.31 16.49 -59.96
N ALA A 21 50.51 16.02 -59.01
CA ALA A 21 50.16 14.61 -58.88
C ALA A 21 48.72 14.52 -58.34
N ALA A 22 47.80 14.46 -59.29
CA ALA A 22 46.52 13.82 -59.03
C ALA A 22 46.80 12.38 -58.57
N LEU A 23 46.00 11.94 -57.63
CA LEU A 23 45.85 10.56 -57.22
C LEU A 23 45.52 9.81 -58.56
N GLN A 24 46.44 8.96 -59.04
CA GLN A 24 46.31 8.34 -60.37
C GLN A 24 46.68 6.88 -60.22
N GLU A 25 45.75 5.99 -60.55
CA GLU A 25 46.12 4.62 -60.90
C GLU A 25 46.92 4.67 -62.21
N VAL A 26 48.25 4.75 -62.07
CA VAL A 26 49.19 4.32 -63.11
C VAL A 26 50.36 3.62 -62.43
N GLY A 27 50.28 2.28 -62.34
CA GLY A 27 51.38 1.39 -61.91
C GLY A 27 51.73 1.49 -60.43
N GLY A 28 51.21 0.58 -59.60
CA GLY A 28 51.26 0.73 -58.15
C GLY A 28 52.68 0.83 -57.62
N LYS A 29 53.06 1.98 -57.07
CA LYS A 29 54.33 2.22 -56.35
C LYS A 29 54.02 2.88 -55.01
N VAL A 30 54.80 2.55 -53.99
CA VAL A 30 54.60 2.91 -52.57
C VAL A 30 55.04 4.36 -52.25
N ALA A 31 54.61 4.89 -51.10
CA ALA A 31 55.09 6.15 -50.53
C ALA A 31 56.63 6.27 -50.50
N SER A 32 57.14 7.47 -50.74
CA SER A 32 58.58 7.74 -50.75
C SER A 32 59.18 7.47 -49.36
N GLY A 33 60.11 6.50 -49.28
CA GLY A 33 60.80 6.13 -48.05
C GLY A 33 60.55 4.69 -47.57
N LEU A 34 59.57 3.98 -48.13
CA LEU A 34 59.26 2.59 -47.77
C LEU A 34 59.80 1.57 -48.78
N SER A 35 59.61 1.78 -50.09
CA SER A 35 60.20 0.96 -51.17
C SER A 35 60.09 1.67 -52.55
N SER A 36 60.96 1.30 -53.50
CA SER A 36 60.83 1.67 -54.93
C SER A 36 59.94 0.71 -55.74
N ASP A 37 59.54 -0.39 -55.13
CA ASP A 37 58.83 -1.51 -55.75
C ASP A 37 57.32 -1.27 -55.87
N SER A 38 56.63 -2.26 -56.44
CA SER A 38 55.20 -2.20 -56.55
C SER A 38 54.48 -2.30 -55.20
N ILE A 39 53.25 -1.78 -55.10
CA ILE A 39 52.46 -1.89 -53.86
C ILE A 39 52.26 -3.35 -53.46
N THR A 40 51.91 -4.23 -54.41
CA THR A 40 51.75 -5.68 -54.18
C THR A 40 53.06 -6.32 -53.69
N THR A 41 54.21 -5.95 -54.24
CA THR A 41 55.53 -6.46 -53.80
C THR A 41 55.85 -6.04 -52.37
N THR A 42 55.52 -4.80 -52.00
CA THR A 42 55.78 -4.28 -50.65
C THR A 42 54.85 -4.91 -49.62
N LEU A 43 53.56 -5.07 -49.97
CA LEU A 43 52.60 -5.82 -49.15
C LEU A 43 53.08 -7.26 -48.93
N ALA A 44 53.65 -7.90 -49.96
CA ALA A 44 54.19 -9.25 -49.83
C ALA A 44 55.39 -9.36 -48.88
N ALA A 45 56.29 -8.38 -48.91
CA ALA A 45 57.42 -8.32 -47.99
C ALA A 45 56.93 -8.16 -46.53
N LEU A 46 56.01 -7.23 -46.28
CA LEU A 46 55.44 -6.98 -44.96
C LEU A 46 54.64 -8.17 -44.44
N GLY A 47 53.80 -8.77 -45.29
CA GLY A 47 53.06 -9.99 -44.98
C GLY A 47 53.98 -11.14 -44.59
N THR A 48 55.11 -11.32 -45.31
CA THR A 48 56.12 -12.33 -44.97
C THR A 48 56.73 -12.10 -43.59
N VAL A 49 57.10 -10.86 -43.25
CA VAL A 49 57.65 -10.52 -41.93
C VAL A 49 56.63 -10.77 -40.82
N CYS A 50 55.38 -10.33 -41.00
CA CYS A 50 54.34 -10.57 -40.01
C CYS A 50 54.11 -12.07 -39.79
N LYS A 51 54.06 -12.87 -40.86
CA LYS A 51 53.91 -14.32 -40.79
C LYS A 51 55.05 -15.01 -40.05
N GLN A 52 56.30 -14.56 -40.19
CA GLN A 52 57.45 -15.07 -39.41
C GLN A 52 57.27 -14.87 -37.91
N HIS A 53 56.56 -13.80 -37.52
CA HIS A 53 56.25 -13.48 -36.13
C HIS A 53 54.87 -13.97 -35.67
N LYS A 54 54.17 -14.78 -36.49
CA LYS A 54 52.79 -15.26 -36.23
C LYS A 54 51.78 -14.12 -36.05
N LEU A 55 51.97 -13.04 -36.80
CA LEU A 55 51.07 -11.89 -36.84
C LEU A 55 50.32 -11.86 -38.18
N SER A 56 49.03 -11.59 -38.12
CA SER A 56 48.19 -11.26 -39.27
C SER A 56 48.46 -9.83 -39.70
N PHE A 57 48.79 -9.61 -40.97
CA PHE A 57 49.01 -8.27 -41.50
C PHE A 57 47.73 -7.73 -42.13
N LEU A 58 47.17 -6.68 -41.55
CA LEU A 58 45.93 -6.03 -41.96
C LEU A 58 46.21 -4.63 -42.50
N ILE A 59 45.41 -4.18 -43.47
CA ILE A 59 45.50 -2.82 -44.01
C ILE A 59 44.14 -2.13 -44.05
N ASP A 60 44.12 -0.80 -44.03
CA ASP A 60 42.89 -0.02 -44.25
C ASP A 60 42.40 -0.17 -45.70
N LEU A 61 41.08 -0.15 -45.91
CA LEU A 61 40.44 -0.24 -47.22
C LEU A 61 39.40 0.87 -47.38
N VAL A 62 39.47 1.61 -48.48
CA VAL A 62 38.56 2.73 -48.83
C VAL A 62 37.94 2.40 -50.20
N LEU A 63 36.61 2.32 -50.28
CA LEU A 63 35.87 1.92 -51.50
C LEU A 63 34.92 3.00 -52.03
N ASP A 64 34.59 4.00 -51.21
CA ASP A 64 33.65 5.09 -51.45
C ASP A 64 34.28 6.27 -52.20
N HIS A 65 35.60 6.35 -52.22
CA HIS A 65 36.33 7.39 -52.94
C HIS A 65 37.36 6.82 -53.89
N ALA A 66 37.37 7.38 -55.10
CA ALA A 66 38.44 7.21 -56.05
C ALA A 66 38.95 8.59 -56.47
N VAL A 67 40.05 8.62 -57.21
CA VAL A 67 40.54 9.87 -57.77
C VAL A 67 39.88 10.12 -59.10
N ALA A 68 39.47 11.37 -59.30
CA ALA A 68 39.13 11.88 -60.62
C ALA A 68 40.26 11.56 -61.63
N GLY A 69 39.94 10.71 -62.61
CA GLY A 69 40.86 10.32 -63.69
C GLY A 69 41.73 9.08 -63.44
N SER A 70 41.59 8.40 -62.31
CA SER A 70 42.17 7.06 -62.09
C SER A 70 41.58 6.02 -63.05
N ALA A 71 42.27 4.88 -63.28
CA ALA A 71 41.75 3.81 -64.12
C ALA A 71 40.44 3.23 -63.55
N LEU A 72 40.30 3.10 -62.22
CA LEU A 72 39.10 2.71 -61.50
C LEU A 72 37.93 3.68 -61.77
N ALA A 73 38.16 4.99 -61.63
CA ALA A 73 37.14 6.00 -61.91
C ALA A 73 36.78 6.11 -63.40
N ARG A 74 37.72 5.85 -64.31
CA ARG A 74 37.47 5.87 -65.77
C ARG A 74 36.69 4.65 -66.26
N THR A 75 37.02 3.47 -65.73
CA THR A 75 36.36 2.21 -66.11
C THR A 75 34.96 2.09 -65.51
N ASN A 76 34.72 2.76 -64.38
CA ASN A 76 33.42 2.75 -63.68
C ASN A 76 32.79 4.15 -63.62
N ASN A 77 32.94 4.93 -64.69
CA ASN A 77 32.53 6.35 -64.76
C ASN A 77 31.02 6.60 -64.52
N ALA A 78 30.18 5.57 -64.66
CA ALA A 78 28.75 5.63 -64.42
C ALA A 78 28.39 5.59 -62.92
N GLN A 79 29.31 5.14 -62.05
CA GLN A 79 29.06 4.98 -60.60
C GLN A 79 29.80 6.01 -59.74
N PHE A 80 30.71 6.77 -60.32
CA PHE A 80 31.50 7.78 -59.61
C PHE A 80 31.10 9.17 -60.08
N ASP A 81 30.69 10.06 -59.16
CA ASP A 81 30.32 11.44 -59.51
C ASP A 81 31.57 12.21 -59.98
N PRO A 82 31.60 12.72 -61.22
CA PRO A 82 32.71 13.53 -61.70
C PRO A 82 32.77 14.95 -61.09
N LYS A 83 31.78 15.39 -60.29
CA LYS A 83 31.69 16.74 -59.70
C LYS A 83 32.12 16.87 -58.23
N SER A 84 32.58 15.81 -57.58
CA SER A 84 32.92 15.84 -56.15
C SER A 84 34.13 16.73 -55.79
N GLY A 85 34.07 17.28 -54.58
CA GLY A 85 34.94 18.32 -54.04
C GLY A 85 36.36 17.87 -53.70
N PRO A 86 37.14 18.71 -52.98
CA PRO A 86 38.47 18.32 -52.51
C PRO A 86 38.35 17.10 -51.60
N LEU A 87 39.25 16.13 -51.77
CA LEU A 87 39.39 15.03 -50.82
C LEU A 87 39.83 15.65 -49.50
N THR A 88 38.96 15.59 -48.48
CA THR A 88 39.28 16.13 -47.17
C THR A 88 39.96 15.03 -46.36
N ASP A 89 41.21 15.28 -46.04
CA ASP A 89 42.13 14.33 -45.44
C ASP A 89 41.85 14.17 -43.93
N ARG A 90 41.93 12.92 -43.44
CA ARG A 90 42.56 12.69 -42.13
C ARG A 90 44.00 13.23 -42.21
N PRO A 91 44.59 13.78 -41.16
CA PRO A 91 45.81 14.58 -41.28
C PRO A 91 46.98 13.80 -41.89
N GLY A 92 47.31 14.06 -43.16
CA GLY A 92 48.66 13.86 -43.71
C GLY A 92 48.85 12.77 -44.76
N GLU A 93 47.82 12.29 -45.46
CA GLU A 93 47.99 11.20 -46.44
C GLU A 93 47.68 11.55 -47.91
N MET A 94 47.12 12.72 -48.25
CA MET A 94 46.92 13.12 -49.64
C MET A 94 47.21 14.59 -49.96
N ASP A 95 47.71 14.83 -51.17
CA ASP A 95 48.16 16.15 -51.65
C ASP A 95 47.00 17.16 -51.69
N ALA A 96 47.19 18.32 -51.06
CA ALA A 96 46.21 19.40 -51.01
C ALA A 96 45.99 19.98 -52.42
N GLY A 97 44.91 19.55 -53.09
CA GLY A 97 44.53 20.03 -54.43
C GLY A 97 44.00 18.97 -55.40
N SER A 98 43.98 17.68 -55.04
CA SER A 98 43.37 16.62 -55.85
C SER A 98 41.83 16.63 -55.75
N ARG A 99 41.12 16.49 -56.89
CA ARG A 99 39.66 16.31 -56.92
C ARG A 99 39.32 14.83 -56.72
N GLY A 100 38.48 14.53 -55.73
CA GLY A 100 37.94 13.19 -55.52
C GLY A 100 36.77 12.91 -56.44
N SER A 101 36.52 11.63 -56.68
CA SER A 101 35.27 11.08 -57.22
C SER A 101 34.62 10.25 -56.13
N THR A 102 33.44 10.63 -55.64
CA THR A 102 32.67 9.87 -54.66
C THR A 102 31.77 8.87 -55.37
N LEU A 103 31.61 7.67 -54.80
CA LEU A 103 30.68 6.67 -55.28
C LEU A 103 29.23 7.17 -55.10
N ASP A 104 28.40 7.00 -56.14
CA ASP A 104 26.97 7.30 -56.07
C ASP A 104 26.25 6.22 -55.23
N PRO A 105 25.51 6.57 -54.17
CA PRO A 105 24.87 5.59 -53.29
C PRO A 105 23.86 4.70 -54.05
N GLY A 106 24.17 3.40 -54.16
CA GLY A 106 23.34 2.40 -54.86
C GLY A 106 23.96 1.00 -54.93
N GLU A 107 23.36 0.10 -55.73
CA GLU A 107 23.94 -1.22 -56.02
C GLU A 107 25.19 -1.06 -56.93
N ALA A 108 26.29 -1.72 -56.57
CA ALA A 108 27.53 -1.67 -57.32
C ALA A 108 27.36 -2.39 -58.67
N THR A 109 27.93 -1.85 -59.75
CA THR A 109 27.90 -2.53 -61.04
C THR A 109 28.75 -3.81 -60.94
N PRO A 110 28.39 -4.88 -61.68
CA PRO A 110 29.20 -6.09 -61.73
C PRO A 110 30.68 -5.81 -62.07
N GLU A 111 30.94 -4.83 -62.93
CA GLU A 111 32.29 -4.41 -63.36
C GLU A 111 33.10 -3.80 -62.21
N LEU A 112 32.51 -2.89 -61.43
CA LEU A 112 33.19 -2.26 -60.29
C LEU A 112 33.45 -3.31 -59.20
N LEU A 113 32.46 -4.15 -58.92
CA LEU A 113 32.57 -5.20 -57.92
C LEU A 113 33.66 -6.21 -58.30
N ASN A 114 33.70 -6.70 -59.54
CA ASN A 114 34.73 -7.64 -59.99
C ASN A 114 36.13 -7.01 -59.98
N SER A 115 36.26 -5.72 -60.32
CA SER A 115 37.54 -5.00 -60.26
C SER A 115 38.11 -4.97 -58.83
N TRP A 116 37.25 -4.74 -57.84
CA TRP A 116 37.65 -4.82 -56.43
C TRP A 116 37.95 -6.26 -55.98
N VAL A 117 37.16 -7.25 -56.40
CA VAL A 117 37.43 -8.67 -56.10
C VAL A 117 38.82 -9.08 -56.59
N GLU A 118 39.15 -8.80 -57.85
CA GLU A 118 40.46 -9.15 -58.42
C GLU A 118 41.61 -8.50 -57.64
N ARG A 119 41.47 -7.21 -57.30
CA ARG A 119 42.50 -6.47 -56.55
C ARG A 119 42.68 -6.99 -55.13
N LEU A 120 41.60 -7.22 -54.41
CA LEU A 120 41.65 -7.71 -53.03
C LEU A 120 42.18 -9.14 -52.99
N ALA A 121 41.81 -9.98 -53.96
CA ALA A 121 42.36 -11.34 -54.10
C ALA A 121 43.87 -11.31 -54.41
N GLU A 122 44.35 -10.38 -55.25
CA GLU A 122 45.78 -10.18 -55.50
C GLU A 122 46.53 -9.82 -54.21
N TRP A 123 46.00 -8.87 -53.42
CA TRP A 123 46.62 -8.44 -52.17
C TRP A 123 46.58 -9.49 -51.08
N SER A 124 45.49 -10.24 -50.96
CA SER A 124 45.42 -11.35 -50.01
C SER A 124 46.41 -12.46 -50.40
N THR A 125 46.50 -12.81 -51.69
CA THR A 125 47.50 -13.77 -52.20
C THR A 125 48.93 -13.28 -51.95
N ALA A 126 49.16 -11.96 -51.99
CA ALA A 126 50.46 -11.38 -51.65
C ALA A 126 50.81 -11.50 -50.16
N GLY A 127 49.85 -11.78 -49.26
CA GLY A 127 50.09 -11.99 -47.84
C GLY A 127 49.41 -10.98 -46.90
N VAL A 128 48.45 -10.20 -47.41
CA VAL A 128 47.54 -9.39 -46.58
C VAL A 128 46.48 -10.32 -46.00
N ALA A 129 46.45 -10.45 -44.67
CA ALA A 129 45.51 -11.34 -43.98
C ALA A 129 44.08 -10.77 -43.91
N GLY A 130 43.89 -9.49 -44.23
CA GLY A 130 42.57 -8.87 -44.22
C GLY A 130 42.59 -7.35 -44.25
N PHE A 131 41.39 -6.78 -44.21
CA PHE A 131 41.13 -5.37 -44.49
C PHE A 131 40.26 -4.74 -43.41
N ARG A 132 40.65 -3.55 -42.94
CA ARG A 132 39.76 -2.68 -42.17
C ARG A 132 39.03 -1.73 -43.11
N CYS A 133 37.77 -2.02 -43.39
CA CYS A 133 36.92 -1.26 -44.29
C CYS A 133 36.50 0.06 -43.63
N LEU A 134 37.00 1.17 -44.16
CA LEU A 134 36.60 2.52 -43.80
C LEU A 134 35.29 2.87 -44.54
N SER A 135 34.47 3.72 -43.94
CA SER A 135 33.17 4.15 -44.47
C SER A 135 32.23 3.00 -44.93
N PRO A 136 32.03 1.93 -44.13
CA PRO A 136 31.28 0.76 -44.60
C PRO A 136 29.81 1.07 -44.93
N ALA A 137 29.25 2.16 -44.40
CA ALA A 137 27.86 2.58 -44.65
C ALA A 137 27.61 3.15 -46.05
N GLU A 138 28.65 3.48 -46.81
CA GLU A 138 28.52 4.02 -48.17
C GLU A 138 28.19 2.93 -49.21
N TRP A 139 28.23 1.66 -48.81
CA TRP A 139 27.92 0.50 -49.64
C TRP A 139 26.73 -0.27 -49.05
N SER A 140 25.85 -0.80 -49.91
CA SER A 140 24.75 -1.67 -49.47
C SER A 140 25.27 -2.99 -48.87
N SER A 141 24.51 -3.61 -47.96
CA SER A 141 24.85 -4.94 -47.43
C SER A 141 24.92 -6.00 -48.52
N GLY A 142 24.11 -5.87 -49.58
CA GLY A 142 24.17 -6.73 -50.77
C GLY A 142 25.50 -6.66 -51.49
N ASN A 143 26.02 -5.44 -51.71
CA ASN A 143 27.33 -5.23 -52.33
C ASN A 143 28.46 -5.82 -51.48
N TRP A 144 28.47 -5.53 -50.18
CA TRP A 144 29.46 -6.09 -49.25
C TRP A 144 29.43 -7.61 -49.22
N ARG A 145 28.24 -8.21 -49.11
CA ARG A 145 28.06 -9.66 -49.11
C ARG A 145 28.61 -10.30 -50.38
N SER A 146 28.35 -9.68 -51.52
CA SER A 146 28.84 -10.16 -52.83
C SER A 146 30.35 -10.04 -52.95
N LEU A 147 30.92 -8.90 -52.54
CA LEU A 147 32.37 -8.64 -52.55
C LEU A 147 33.11 -9.64 -51.66
N ILE A 148 32.70 -9.74 -50.40
CA ILE A 148 33.30 -10.61 -49.39
C ILE A 148 33.21 -12.08 -49.85
N ALA A 149 32.02 -12.55 -50.22
CA ALA A 149 31.84 -13.93 -50.68
C ALA A 149 32.71 -14.28 -51.89
N LYS A 150 32.90 -13.34 -52.84
CA LYS A 150 33.75 -13.57 -54.01
C LYS A 150 35.24 -13.56 -53.66
N VAL A 151 35.70 -12.68 -52.76
CA VAL A 151 37.09 -12.70 -52.30
C VAL A 151 37.39 -13.98 -51.52
N HIS A 152 36.44 -14.45 -50.69
CA HIS A 152 36.55 -15.72 -49.96
C HIS A 152 36.61 -16.96 -50.86
N LEU A 153 36.15 -16.90 -52.11
CA LEU A 153 36.39 -17.98 -53.07
C LEU A 153 37.88 -18.13 -53.43
N HIS A 154 38.65 -17.05 -53.33
CA HIS A 154 40.10 -17.05 -53.58
C HIS A 154 40.89 -17.31 -52.29
N ASP A 155 40.49 -16.67 -51.19
CA ASP A 155 41.11 -16.82 -49.87
C ASP A 155 40.04 -16.83 -48.77
N PRO A 156 39.60 -18.02 -48.32
CA PRO A 156 38.57 -18.17 -47.30
C PRO A 156 38.95 -17.60 -45.93
N GLU A 157 40.25 -17.39 -45.67
CA GLU A 157 40.76 -16.91 -44.37
C GLU A 157 40.95 -15.38 -44.35
N CYS A 158 40.65 -14.69 -45.46
CA CYS A 158 40.80 -13.24 -45.57
C CYS A 158 39.75 -12.49 -44.74
N LEU A 159 40.19 -11.66 -43.81
CA LEU A 159 39.31 -10.93 -42.89
C LEU A 159 38.81 -9.60 -43.46
N PHE A 160 37.56 -9.26 -43.18
CA PHE A 160 36.93 -7.97 -43.45
C PHE A 160 36.37 -7.38 -42.14
N LEU A 161 36.96 -6.27 -41.70
CA LEU A 161 36.62 -5.60 -40.44
C LEU A 161 35.97 -4.25 -40.72
N ALA A 162 34.70 -4.07 -40.37
CA ALA A 162 33.96 -2.83 -40.63
C ALA A 162 34.28 -1.76 -39.58
N TRP A 163 34.90 -0.63 -39.98
CA TRP A 163 35.10 0.53 -39.11
C TRP A 163 33.77 1.25 -38.87
N THR A 164 33.15 0.97 -37.72
CA THR A 164 31.83 1.48 -37.33
C THR A 164 31.76 2.70 -36.40
N PRO A 165 32.85 3.17 -35.74
CA PRO A 165 32.78 4.41 -34.97
C PRO A 165 32.29 5.60 -35.79
N GLY A 166 31.35 6.36 -35.23
CA GLY A 166 30.73 7.51 -35.89
C GLY A 166 29.50 7.20 -36.75
N LEU A 167 29.17 5.92 -36.98
CA LEU A 167 27.95 5.55 -37.72
C LEU A 167 26.69 5.71 -36.87
N THR A 168 25.59 6.08 -37.52
CA THR A 168 24.28 6.13 -36.90
C THR A 168 23.72 4.72 -36.64
N PRO A 169 22.77 4.54 -35.70
CA PRO A 169 22.12 3.25 -35.47
C PRO A 169 21.50 2.62 -36.72
N GLN A 170 20.96 3.44 -37.62
CA GLN A 170 20.35 2.99 -38.87
C GLN A 170 21.40 2.48 -39.86
N GLN A 171 22.55 3.16 -39.95
CA GLN A 171 23.67 2.70 -40.77
C GLN A 171 24.25 1.38 -40.25
N ILE A 172 24.42 1.22 -38.93
CA ILE A 172 24.88 -0.05 -38.34
C ILE A 172 23.91 -1.18 -38.67
N ALA A 173 22.60 -0.97 -38.52
CA ALA A 173 21.59 -1.96 -38.88
C ALA A 173 21.64 -2.34 -40.37
N GLY A 174 21.94 -1.37 -41.24
CA GLY A 174 22.12 -1.60 -42.68
C GLY A 174 23.30 -2.49 -43.04
N LEU A 175 24.26 -2.71 -42.13
CA LEU A 175 25.39 -3.63 -42.33
C LEU A 175 25.09 -5.07 -41.88
N ALA A 176 23.92 -5.33 -41.31
CA ALA A 176 23.52 -6.68 -40.95
C ALA A 176 23.58 -7.59 -42.19
N GLU A 177 24.08 -8.81 -42.01
CA GLU A 177 24.26 -9.80 -43.08
C GLU A 177 25.24 -9.39 -44.22
N ALA A 178 26.05 -8.34 -44.04
CA ALA A 178 27.07 -7.93 -45.01
C ALA A 178 28.26 -8.92 -45.08
N GLY A 179 28.46 -9.75 -44.04
CA GLY A 179 29.48 -10.79 -44.00
C GLY A 179 30.80 -10.41 -43.32
N PHE A 180 30.88 -9.25 -42.62
CA PHE A 180 32.07 -8.84 -41.88
C PHE A 180 32.39 -9.77 -40.70
N GLU A 181 33.68 -10.02 -40.45
CA GLU A 181 34.16 -10.82 -39.33
C GLU A 181 34.22 -10.03 -38.01
N SER A 182 34.31 -8.69 -38.08
CA SER A 182 34.34 -7.84 -36.89
C SER A 182 33.87 -6.41 -37.18
N THR A 183 33.38 -5.75 -36.13
CA THR A 183 33.10 -4.31 -36.11
C THR A 183 33.98 -3.59 -35.08
N PHE A 184 33.88 -2.26 -34.94
CA PHE A 184 34.63 -1.49 -33.94
C PHE A 184 33.71 -0.66 -33.02
N LEU A 185 33.93 -0.77 -31.71
CA LEU A 185 33.16 -0.03 -30.70
C LEU A 185 33.62 1.44 -30.60
N SER A 186 32.74 2.36 -30.23
CA SER A 186 33.10 3.76 -29.98
C SER A 186 33.63 4.00 -28.56
N SER A 187 34.28 3.02 -27.92
CA SER A 187 34.77 3.12 -26.53
C SER A 187 35.62 4.36 -26.20
N PRO A 188 36.49 4.90 -27.09
CA PRO A 188 37.26 6.12 -26.82
C PRO A 188 36.42 7.41 -26.64
N TRP A 189 35.14 7.39 -27.02
CA TRP A 189 34.21 8.51 -26.86
C TRP A 189 33.29 8.35 -25.65
N TRP A 190 33.34 7.20 -24.97
CA TRP A 190 32.51 6.95 -23.82
C TRP A 190 32.95 7.75 -22.60
N ASP A 191 31.98 8.38 -21.95
CA ASP A 191 32.14 9.19 -20.74
C ASP A 191 32.19 8.37 -19.45
N TYR A 192 32.20 7.03 -19.58
CA TYR A 192 32.07 6.07 -18.49
C TYR A 192 30.76 6.17 -17.71
N ARG A 193 29.70 6.80 -18.24
CA ARG A 193 28.42 6.97 -17.52
C ARG A 193 27.22 6.62 -18.38
N SER A 194 27.25 7.01 -19.64
CA SER A 194 26.11 6.95 -20.55
C SER A 194 25.79 5.51 -20.98
N SER A 195 24.50 5.20 -21.14
CA SER A 195 24.03 3.87 -21.56
C SER A 195 24.37 3.52 -23.01
N TRP A 196 24.64 4.54 -23.84
CA TRP A 196 24.79 4.37 -25.28
C TRP A 196 25.87 3.37 -25.67
N LEU A 197 26.92 3.17 -24.86
CA LEU A 197 27.97 2.19 -25.16
C LEU A 197 27.43 0.76 -25.13
N VAL A 198 26.53 0.46 -24.19
CA VAL A 198 25.89 -0.86 -24.10
C VAL A 198 24.91 -1.05 -25.27
N GLU A 199 24.17 0.00 -25.63
CA GLU A 199 23.25 -0.03 -26.77
C GLU A 199 23.97 -0.17 -28.11
N GLU A 200 25.10 0.52 -28.28
CA GLU A 200 25.99 0.40 -29.44
C GLU A 200 26.59 -1.00 -29.51
N HIS A 201 27.13 -1.52 -28.40
CA HIS A 201 27.64 -2.89 -28.33
C HIS A 201 26.58 -3.91 -28.79
N ASP A 202 25.34 -3.79 -28.33
CA ASP A 202 24.25 -4.70 -28.74
C ASP A 202 23.90 -4.58 -30.23
N ARG A 203 23.92 -3.36 -30.79
CA ARG A 203 23.71 -3.13 -32.23
C ARG A 203 24.84 -3.73 -33.08
N LEU A 204 26.08 -3.47 -32.70
CA LEU A 204 27.26 -3.95 -33.41
C LEU A 204 27.35 -5.48 -33.40
N ARG A 205 27.02 -6.12 -32.27
CA ARG A 205 27.00 -7.58 -32.17
C ARG A 205 25.96 -8.26 -33.07
N ALA A 206 24.92 -7.56 -33.50
CA ALA A 206 24.00 -8.08 -34.50
C ALA A 206 24.63 -8.13 -35.91
N VAL A 207 25.71 -7.37 -36.14
CA VAL A 207 26.50 -7.38 -37.37
C VAL A 207 27.67 -8.36 -37.25
N ALA A 208 28.60 -8.11 -36.30
CA ALA A 208 29.76 -8.95 -36.03
C ALA A 208 30.36 -8.61 -34.65
N PRO A 209 31.21 -9.47 -34.05
CA PRO A 209 31.89 -9.17 -32.79
C PRO A 209 32.61 -7.79 -32.80
N PRO A 210 32.42 -6.93 -31.78
CA PRO A 210 33.08 -5.63 -31.72
C PRO A 210 34.49 -5.71 -31.13
N ILE A 211 35.48 -5.19 -31.88
CA ILE A 211 36.81 -4.84 -31.36
C ILE A 211 36.72 -3.45 -30.70
N ALA A 212 37.24 -3.31 -29.49
CA ALA A 212 37.23 -2.05 -28.78
C ALA A 212 38.57 -1.31 -28.93
N PRO A 213 38.62 -0.15 -29.61
CA PRO A 213 39.80 0.69 -29.65
C PRO A 213 40.01 1.42 -28.31
N VAL A 214 41.28 1.66 -27.95
CA VAL A 214 41.67 2.48 -26.78
C VAL A 214 41.88 3.96 -27.11
N GLU A 215 41.91 4.30 -28.41
CA GLU A 215 42.24 5.63 -28.94
C GLU A 215 41.30 6.02 -30.10
N ARG A 216 41.07 7.32 -30.27
CA ARG A 216 40.38 7.93 -31.41
C ARG A 216 41.34 7.93 -32.61
N LEU A 217 41.08 7.07 -33.59
CA LEU A 217 41.96 6.86 -34.75
C LEU A 217 41.56 7.70 -35.98
N ASP A 218 40.60 8.60 -35.82
CA ASP A 218 39.88 9.33 -36.87
C ASP A 218 39.86 10.86 -36.66
N GLY A 219 40.60 11.38 -35.67
CA GLY A 219 40.67 12.80 -35.37
C GLY A 219 41.55 13.62 -36.33
N ALA A 220 41.19 14.88 -36.55
CA ALA A 220 41.98 15.87 -37.32
C ALA A 220 43.20 16.43 -36.55
N ASP A 221 43.45 15.96 -35.33
CA ASP A 221 44.48 16.46 -34.45
C ASP A 221 45.87 15.92 -34.82
N ALA A 222 46.88 16.79 -34.81
CA ALA A 222 48.25 16.44 -35.19
C ALA A 222 48.99 15.51 -34.20
N GLN A 223 48.43 15.24 -33.00
CA GLN A 223 49.01 14.33 -32.00
C GLN A 223 47.97 13.36 -31.40
N PRO A 224 48.35 12.09 -31.13
CA PRO A 224 47.45 11.11 -30.50
C PRO A 224 46.98 11.52 -29.10
N SER A 225 45.68 11.37 -28.81
CA SER A 225 45.10 11.83 -27.53
C SER A 225 45.65 11.11 -26.30
N TRP A 226 46.13 9.87 -26.44
CA TRP A 226 46.69 9.10 -25.34
C TRP A 226 47.99 9.68 -24.76
N LYS A 227 48.73 10.49 -25.54
CA LYS A 227 49.97 11.10 -25.07
C LYS A 227 49.77 12.12 -23.95
N THR A 228 48.54 12.60 -23.74
CA THR A 228 48.20 13.55 -22.67
C THR A 228 47.55 12.89 -21.45
N LEU A 229 47.34 11.57 -21.48
CA LEU A 229 46.72 10.83 -20.39
C LEU A 229 47.74 10.50 -19.29
N THR A 230 47.23 10.38 -18.06
CA THR A 230 47.95 9.73 -16.97
C THR A 230 47.94 8.20 -17.15
N GLU A 231 48.89 7.50 -16.50
CA GLU A 231 48.93 6.04 -16.50
C GLU A 231 47.61 5.42 -16.02
N ALA A 232 46.98 5.99 -14.99
CA ALA A 232 45.71 5.49 -14.44
C ALA A 232 44.56 5.62 -15.46
N GLU A 233 44.48 6.75 -16.16
CA GLU A 233 43.50 6.95 -17.24
C GLU A 233 43.75 6.00 -18.42
N GLY A 234 45.02 5.78 -18.77
CA GLY A 234 45.41 4.81 -19.79
C GLY A 234 45.00 3.38 -19.41
N ARG A 235 45.27 2.96 -18.17
CA ARG A 235 44.87 1.64 -17.66
C ARG A 235 43.35 1.47 -17.61
N ARG A 236 42.61 2.50 -17.18
CA ARG A 236 41.13 2.49 -17.20
C ARG A 236 40.58 2.33 -18.63
N ARG A 237 41.13 3.07 -19.60
CA ARG A 237 40.75 2.94 -21.02
C ARG A 237 41.04 1.53 -21.55
N LEU A 238 42.24 1.01 -21.28
CA LEU A 238 42.66 -0.33 -21.70
C LEU A 238 41.74 -1.43 -21.14
N TRP A 239 41.44 -1.39 -19.83
CA TRP A 239 40.56 -2.38 -19.20
C TRP A 239 39.09 -2.21 -19.58
N THR A 240 38.65 -0.98 -19.88
CA THR A 240 37.31 -0.75 -20.43
C THR A 240 37.19 -1.36 -21.82
N ALA A 241 38.18 -1.12 -22.70
CA ALA A 241 38.20 -1.72 -24.03
C ALA A 241 38.26 -3.25 -23.95
N ALA A 242 39.11 -3.81 -23.08
CA ALA A 242 39.15 -5.25 -22.85
C ALA A 242 37.78 -5.76 -22.35
N PHE A 243 37.18 -5.14 -21.34
CA PHE A 243 35.91 -5.59 -20.78
C PHE A 243 34.75 -5.47 -21.77
N THR A 244 34.69 -4.44 -22.61
CA THR A 244 33.56 -4.25 -23.53
C THR A 244 33.74 -4.96 -24.86
N GLY A 245 34.94 -5.02 -25.42
CA GLY A 245 35.23 -5.65 -26.72
C GLY A 245 35.42 -7.17 -26.68
N ASP A 246 35.23 -7.82 -27.83
CA ASP A 246 35.67 -9.21 -28.11
C ASP A 246 37.12 -9.26 -28.63
N GLY A 247 37.68 -8.11 -29.02
CA GLY A 247 39.10 -7.86 -29.20
C GLY A 247 39.46 -6.43 -28.81
N VAL A 248 40.74 -6.07 -28.85
CA VAL A 248 41.21 -4.69 -28.58
C VAL A 248 42.11 -4.17 -29.70
N LEU A 249 41.94 -2.89 -30.05
CA LEU A 249 42.83 -2.19 -30.96
C LEU A 249 43.65 -1.16 -30.19
N VAL A 250 44.97 -1.37 -30.16
CA VAL A 250 45.92 -0.56 -29.39
C VAL A 250 46.94 0.07 -30.35
N PRO A 251 47.10 1.41 -30.35
CA PRO A 251 48.09 2.05 -31.21
C PRO A 251 49.51 1.76 -30.70
N MET A 252 50.45 1.66 -31.64
CA MET A 252 51.88 1.53 -31.31
C MET A 252 52.33 2.67 -30.39
N GLY A 253 53.05 2.34 -29.32
CA GLY A 253 53.54 3.30 -28.33
C GLY A 253 52.66 3.41 -27.09
N TYR A 254 51.41 2.93 -27.10
CA TYR A 254 50.53 2.96 -25.92
C TYR A 254 51.10 2.19 -24.73
N GLU A 255 51.91 1.15 -24.99
CA GLU A 255 52.64 0.38 -23.98
C GLU A 255 53.62 1.23 -23.16
N THR A 256 54.05 2.38 -23.68
CA THR A 256 54.89 3.35 -22.94
C THR A 256 54.11 4.13 -21.87
N LEU A 257 52.78 4.24 -22.04
CA LEU A 257 51.88 4.91 -21.08
C LEU A 257 51.46 3.96 -19.94
N VAL A 258 51.03 2.75 -20.28
CA VAL A 258 50.39 1.81 -19.32
C VAL A 258 51.32 0.69 -18.85
N GLY A 259 52.49 0.56 -19.46
CA GLY A 259 53.44 -0.53 -19.25
C GLY A 259 53.07 -1.80 -20.03
N VAL A 260 54.10 -2.52 -20.48
CA VAL A 260 53.97 -3.76 -21.25
C VAL A 260 53.16 -4.84 -20.51
N GLN A 261 53.27 -4.90 -19.18
CA GLN A 261 52.54 -5.89 -18.39
C GLN A 261 51.03 -5.68 -18.44
N ALA A 262 50.55 -4.43 -18.41
CA ALA A 262 49.11 -4.16 -18.49
C ALA A 262 48.52 -4.64 -19.82
N ILE A 263 49.27 -4.51 -20.91
CA ILE A 263 48.90 -5.03 -22.24
C ILE A 263 48.85 -6.57 -22.23
N ILE A 264 49.83 -7.22 -21.59
CA ILE A 264 49.84 -8.69 -21.47
C ILE A 264 48.64 -9.17 -20.65
N ASP A 265 48.31 -8.50 -19.54
CA ASP A 265 47.22 -8.89 -18.65
C ASP A 265 45.85 -8.77 -19.33
N THR A 266 45.61 -7.69 -20.09
CA THR A 266 44.37 -7.53 -20.84
C THR A 266 44.27 -8.50 -22.00
N ASN A 267 45.34 -8.74 -22.76
CA ASN A 267 45.33 -9.76 -23.81
C ASN A 267 45.13 -11.17 -23.25
N ASN A 268 45.71 -11.49 -22.08
CA ASN A 268 45.46 -12.75 -21.39
C ASN A 268 44.01 -12.89 -20.88
N TRP A 269 43.37 -11.78 -20.49
CA TRP A 269 41.97 -11.76 -20.11
C TRP A 269 41.07 -12.00 -21.33
N ILE A 270 41.37 -11.33 -22.45
CA ILE A 270 40.63 -11.49 -23.72
C ILE A 270 40.81 -12.91 -24.27
N SER A 271 42.01 -13.50 -24.22
CA SER A 271 42.23 -14.86 -24.73
C SER A 271 41.55 -15.96 -23.90
N LYS A 272 41.37 -15.74 -22.59
CA LYS A 272 40.59 -16.62 -21.70
C LYS A 272 39.09 -16.40 -21.84
N LYS A 273 38.68 -15.26 -22.39
CA LYS A 273 37.29 -14.95 -22.68
C LYS A 273 36.93 -15.68 -23.98
N HIS A 274 36.06 -16.69 -23.90
CA HIS A 274 35.39 -17.19 -25.10
C HIS A 274 34.59 -16.04 -25.74
N PRO A 275 34.53 -15.90 -27.08
CA PRO A 275 33.66 -14.92 -27.74
C PRO A 275 32.24 -15.11 -27.19
N SER A 276 31.83 -14.13 -26.38
CA SER A 276 30.91 -14.39 -25.27
C SER A 276 29.47 -14.44 -25.77
N GLU A 277 28.71 -15.52 -25.59
CA GLU A 277 27.26 -15.60 -25.93
C GLU A 277 26.38 -14.60 -25.15
N HIS A 278 26.95 -13.72 -24.31
CA HIS A 278 26.21 -12.95 -23.32
C HIS A 278 26.39 -11.43 -23.48
N ARG A 279 25.26 -10.72 -23.50
CA ARG A 279 25.16 -9.26 -23.64
C ARG A 279 25.79 -8.51 -22.46
N LEU A 280 26.34 -7.33 -22.76
CA LEU A 280 26.83 -6.38 -21.75
C LEU A 280 25.63 -5.71 -21.08
N ARG A 281 25.68 -5.48 -19.76
CA ARG A 281 24.63 -4.76 -19.03
C ARG A 281 25.21 -3.66 -18.16
N LEU A 282 24.60 -2.49 -18.17
CA LEU A 282 24.91 -1.41 -17.25
C LEU A 282 24.06 -1.55 -15.98
N LEU A 283 24.70 -1.66 -14.82
CA LEU A 283 24.03 -1.80 -13.50
C LEU A 283 23.95 -0.48 -12.73
N SER A 284 24.67 0.55 -13.17
CA SER A 284 24.70 1.88 -12.55
C SER A 284 23.89 2.89 -13.35
N GLY A 285 23.21 3.83 -12.69
CA GLY A 285 22.62 4.98 -13.36
C GLY A 285 23.68 6.03 -13.73
N PRO A 286 23.36 7.00 -14.63
CA PRO A 286 24.32 7.99 -15.12
C PRO A 286 24.92 8.90 -14.02
N LEU A 287 24.19 9.09 -12.91
CA LEU A 287 24.62 9.88 -11.76
C LEU A 287 25.38 9.07 -10.69
N ALA A 288 25.59 7.76 -10.88
CA ALA A 288 26.33 6.95 -9.92
C ALA A 288 27.80 7.40 -9.84
N LYS A 289 28.39 7.41 -8.64
CA LYS A 289 29.82 7.75 -8.47
C LYS A 289 30.74 6.70 -9.12
N VAL A 290 30.30 5.44 -9.09
CA VAL A 290 30.96 4.31 -9.75
C VAL A 290 30.03 3.74 -10.81
N THR A 291 30.58 3.54 -12.00
CA THR A 291 29.90 2.88 -13.10
C THR A 291 30.17 1.39 -13.05
N ALA A 292 29.12 0.58 -13.20
CA ALA A 292 29.20 -0.87 -13.08
C ALA A 292 28.66 -1.56 -14.32
N LEU A 293 29.50 -2.30 -15.02
CA LEU A 293 29.15 -3.11 -16.18
C LEU A 293 29.18 -4.60 -15.81
N PHE A 294 28.17 -5.35 -16.20
CA PHE A 294 28.06 -6.78 -15.94
C PHE A 294 28.09 -7.58 -17.24
N ARG A 295 28.79 -8.71 -17.21
CA ARG A 295 28.77 -9.73 -18.27
C ARG A 295 28.55 -11.10 -17.62
N GLY A 296 27.50 -11.80 -18.06
CA GLY A 296 27.12 -13.14 -17.57
C GLY A 296 27.91 -14.29 -18.21
N GLY A 297 27.66 -15.52 -17.77
CA GLY A 297 28.25 -16.76 -18.29
C GLY A 297 28.91 -17.62 -17.23
N SER A 298 29.60 -18.69 -17.64
CA SER A 298 30.37 -19.58 -16.75
C SER A 298 31.47 -18.84 -15.97
N THR A 299 31.94 -17.70 -16.50
CA THR A 299 32.90 -16.79 -15.89
C THR A 299 32.31 -15.39 -15.67
N ALA A 300 31.07 -15.29 -15.17
CA ALA A 300 30.40 -14.00 -15.00
C ALA A 300 31.23 -13.00 -14.16
N ARG A 301 31.28 -11.75 -14.62
CA ARG A 301 32.08 -10.67 -14.00
C ARG A 301 31.31 -9.36 -13.95
N LEU A 302 31.61 -8.60 -12.92
CA LEU A 302 31.25 -7.21 -12.73
C LEU A 302 32.51 -6.36 -12.89
N PHE A 303 32.44 -5.34 -13.75
CA PHE A 303 33.50 -4.37 -13.96
C PHE A 303 33.06 -3.02 -13.41
N LEU A 304 33.81 -2.53 -12.44
CA LEU A 304 33.57 -1.26 -11.77
C LEU A 304 34.58 -0.23 -12.28
N VAL A 305 34.10 0.97 -12.58
CA VAL A 305 34.92 2.08 -13.07
C VAL A 305 34.54 3.36 -12.35
N ASN A 306 35.54 4.10 -11.88
CA ASN A 306 35.37 5.48 -11.43
C ASN A 306 35.52 6.42 -12.63
N PRO A 307 34.45 7.15 -13.07
CA PRO A 307 34.53 8.10 -14.17
C PRO A 307 35.36 9.36 -13.83
N ASP A 308 35.45 9.73 -12.55
CA ASP A 308 36.12 10.94 -12.09
C ASP A 308 37.65 10.78 -12.15
N THR A 309 38.36 11.78 -12.69
CA THR A 309 39.82 11.75 -12.85
C THR A 309 40.56 12.39 -11.67
N GLN A 310 39.86 13.02 -10.74
CA GLN A 310 40.42 13.76 -9.61
C GLN A 310 39.99 13.20 -8.24
N GLN A 311 38.79 12.64 -8.12
CA GLN A 311 38.22 12.18 -6.85
C GLN A 311 38.06 10.66 -6.76
N SER A 312 38.23 10.13 -5.56
CA SER A 312 37.90 8.73 -5.25
C SER A 312 36.38 8.54 -5.09
N ALA A 313 35.87 7.36 -5.41
CA ALA A 313 34.45 7.05 -5.39
C ALA A 313 34.14 5.80 -4.56
N SER A 314 33.20 5.92 -3.61
CA SER A 314 32.68 4.80 -2.82
C SER A 314 31.83 3.85 -3.66
N VAL A 315 32.00 2.53 -3.47
CA VAL A 315 31.23 1.50 -4.15
C VAL A 315 29.98 1.16 -3.33
N ASP A 316 28.78 1.36 -3.91
CA ASP A 316 27.52 0.97 -3.30
C ASP A 316 27.19 -0.50 -3.60
N TRP A 317 27.75 -1.41 -2.80
CA TRP A 317 27.56 -2.84 -2.96
C TRP A 317 26.10 -3.29 -2.79
N GLN A 318 25.30 -2.58 -2.00
CA GLN A 318 23.88 -2.90 -1.82
C GLN A 318 23.08 -2.60 -3.11
N ALA A 319 23.31 -1.43 -3.72
CA ALA A 319 22.69 -1.08 -5.00
C ALA A 319 23.17 -2.00 -6.13
N LEU A 320 24.44 -2.40 -6.14
CA LEU A 320 24.95 -3.29 -7.17
C LEU A 320 24.42 -4.72 -7.04
N ARG A 321 24.37 -5.28 -5.83
CA ARG A 321 23.82 -6.63 -5.58
C ARG A 321 22.35 -6.75 -5.98
N SER A 322 21.55 -5.71 -5.75
CA SER A 322 20.12 -5.71 -6.12
C SER A 322 19.87 -5.55 -7.63
N ARG A 323 20.88 -5.16 -8.42
CA ARG A 323 20.77 -4.94 -9.87
C ARG A 323 21.41 -6.04 -10.71
N LEU A 324 22.09 -7.01 -10.09
CA LEU A 324 22.58 -8.18 -10.79
C LEU A 324 21.42 -8.97 -11.41
N PRO A 325 21.59 -9.60 -12.59
CA PRO A 325 20.54 -10.43 -13.19
C PRO A 325 20.13 -11.59 -12.27
N HIS A 326 18.84 -11.99 -12.35
CA HIS A 326 18.11 -12.88 -11.43
C HIS A 326 18.75 -14.23 -11.04
N SER A 327 19.85 -14.63 -11.67
CA SER A 327 20.56 -15.87 -11.39
C SER A 327 21.96 -15.67 -10.81
N TYR A 328 22.46 -14.45 -10.61
CA TYR A 328 23.84 -14.20 -10.18
C TYR A 328 23.93 -13.41 -8.88
N VAL A 329 24.94 -13.73 -8.07
CA VAL A 329 25.28 -13.04 -6.82
C VAL A 329 26.78 -12.70 -6.79
N VAL A 330 27.12 -11.59 -6.13
CA VAL A 330 28.49 -11.23 -5.77
C VAL A 330 28.58 -11.31 -4.25
N SER A 331 29.37 -12.27 -3.74
CA SER A 331 29.48 -12.58 -2.32
C SER A 331 30.93 -12.86 -1.94
N ASP A 332 31.28 -12.52 -0.70
CA ASP A 332 32.60 -12.76 -0.10
C ASP A 332 32.96 -14.25 -0.04
N VAL A 333 31.96 -15.13 -0.21
CA VAL A 333 32.09 -16.60 -0.28
C VAL A 333 33.05 -17.05 -1.41
N VAL A 334 33.29 -16.21 -2.42
CA VAL A 334 34.24 -16.51 -3.53
C VAL A 334 35.69 -16.12 -3.19
N ALA A 335 36.00 -15.73 -1.95
CA ALA A 335 37.34 -15.35 -1.48
C ALA A 335 38.02 -14.28 -2.37
N GLN A 336 37.28 -13.21 -2.67
CA GLN A 336 37.79 -12.04 -3.39
C GLN A 336 37.56 -10.77 -2.57
N ASP A 337 38.58 -9.93 -2.45
CA ASP A 337 38.48 -8.63 -1.79
C ASP A 337 37.58 -7.68 -2.61
N LEU A 338 36.46 -7.27 -2.02
CA LEU A 338 35.55 -6.29 -2.59
C LEU A 338 36.00 -4.88 -2.17
N PRO A 339 36.37 -3.97 -3.11
CA PRO A 339 36.79 -2.63 -2.73
C PRO A 339 35.61 -1.79 -2.23
N ASP A 340 35.80 -1.10 -1.11
CA ASP A 340 34.85 -0.08 -0.63
C ASP A 340 34.99 1.24 -1.41
N VAL A 341 36.17 1.51 -1.98
CA VAL A 341 36.50 2.76 -2.68
C VAL A 341 37.35 2.48 -3.92
N LEU A 342 37.06 3.17 -5.02
CA LEU A 342 37.93 3.24 -6.22
C LEU A 342 38.67 4.58 -6.26
N ALA A 343 39.98 4.54 -6.52
CA ALA A 343 40.80 5.73 -6.74
C ALA A 343 40.33 6.57 -7.95
N PRO A 344 40.79 7.82 -8.14
CA PRO A 344 40.52 8.59 -9.35
C PRO A 344 40.98 7.82 -10.59
N SER A 345 40.13 7.75 -11.61
CA SER A 345 40.32 6.88 -12.79
C SER A 345 40.52 5.39 -12.47
N GLY A 346 40.17 4.94 -11.27
CA GLY A 346 40.34 3.55 -10.84
C GLY A 346 39.29 2.61 -11.45
N HIS A 347 39.65 1.33 -11.54
CA HIS A 347 38.75 0.26 -11.99
C HIS A 347 38.98 -1.03 -11.18
N CYS A 348 37.98 -1.92 -11.18
CA CYS A 348 38.05 -3.22 -10.51
C CYS A 348 37.22 -4.27 -11.25
N LEU A 349 37.66 -5.53 -11.23
CA LEU A 349 36.93 -6.68 -11.77
C LEU A 349 36.54 -7.64 -10.64
N VAL A 350 35.26 -7.98 -10.53
CA VAL A 350 34.70 -8.81 -9.46
C VAL A 350 33.96 -10.02 -10.02
N ALA A 351 34.14 -11.19 -9.41
CA ALA A 351 33.45 -12.43 -9.77
C ALA A 351 31.97 -12.42 -9.36
N ALA A 352 31.11 -12.84 -10.27
CA ALA A 352 29.70 -13.15 -9.97
C ALA A 352 29.47 -14.66 -10.16
N VAL A 353 28.72 -15.30 -9.25
CA VAL A 353 28.42 -16.74 -9.27
C VAL A 353 26.92 -16.99 -9.29
N PRO A 354 26.43 -18.12 -9.82
CA PRO A 354 25.02 -18.43 -9.78
C PRO A 354 24.45 -18.49 -8.35
N ALA A 355 23.25 -17.96 -8.14
CA ALA A 355 22.55 -18.03 -6.87
C ALA A 355 22.21 -19.49 -6.52
N ALA A 356 22.46 -19.90 -5.28
CA ALA A 356 22.05 -21.21 -4.81
C ALA A 356 20.52 -21.30 -4.73
N LEU A 357 19.94 -22.34 -5.35
CA LEU A 357 18.51 -22.60 -5.25
C LEU A 357 18.15 -23.12 -3.86
N VAL A 358 17.07 -22.60 -3.27
CA VAL A 358 16.44 -23.21 -2.10
C VAL A 358 15.75 -24.49 -2.56
N LYS A 359 16.40 -25.64 -2.31
CA LYS A 359 15.80 -26.95 -2.56
C LYS A 359 14.79 -27.24 -1.44
N VAL A 360 13.50 -27.15 -1.75
CA VAL A 360 12.46 -27.74 -0.90
C VAL A 360 12.66 -29.25 -0.98
N GLY A 361 12.96 -29.91 0.15
CA GLY A 361 13.32 -31.32 0.18
C GLY A 361 12.32 -32.19 -0.57
N SER A 362 12.79 -33.13 -1.40
CA SER A 362 11.91 -34.05 -2.12
C SER A 362 11.11 -34.87 -1.11
N HIS A 363 9.82 -34.56 -0.97
CA HIS A 363 8.89 -35.33 -0.17
C HIS A 363 9.00 -36.82 -0.55
N SER A 364 9.10 -37.69 0.46
CA SER A 364 9.03 -39.14 0.26
C SER A 364 7.72 -39.52 -0.45
N ALA A 365 7.63 -40.67 -1.13
CA ALA A 365 6.39 -41.10 -1.83
C ALA A 365 5.15 -41.14 -0.90
N GLY A 366 5.36 -41.35 0.41
CA GLY A 366 4.33 -41.24 1.44
C GLY A 366 3.92 -39.80 1.76
N GLU A 367 4.87 -38.87 1.79
CA GLU A 367 4.59 -37.43 1.90
C GLU A 367 3.97 -36.86 0.60
N GLN A 368 4.37 -37.32 -0.59
CA GLN A 368 3.74 -36.94 -1.86
C GLN A 368 2.28 -37.38 -1.96
N ARG A 369 1.94 -38.56 -1.44
CA ARG A 369 0.52 -38.98 -1.30
C ARG A 369 -0.22 -38.12 -0.28
N LYS A 370 0.42 -37.75 0.83
CA LYS A 370 -0.15 -36.80 1.79
C LYS A 370 -0.35 -35.42 1.17
N THR A 371 0.55 -34.93 0.31
CA THR A 371 0.42 -33.62 -0.34
C THR A 371 -0.64 -33.61 -1.43
N ILE A 372 -0.77 -34.65 -2.26
CA ILE A 372 -1.85 -34.72 -3.26
C ILE A 372 -3.21 -34.94 -2.57
N THR A 373 -3.28 -35.81 -1.57
CA THR A 373 -4.53 -36.01 -0.80
C THR A 373 -4.93 -34.73 -0.06
N ALA A 374 -3.95 -33.99 0.48
CA ALA A 374 -4.19 -32.68 1.08
C ALA A 374 -4.66 -31.65 0.03
N ALA A 375 -4.05 -31.62 -1.16
CA ALA A 375 -4.47 -30.75 -2.25
C ALA A 375 -5.89 -31.08 -2.75
N LEU A 376 -6.27 -32.36 -2.84
CA LEU A 376 -7.63 -32.79 -3.21
C LEU A 376 -8.68 -32.49 -2.13
N ARG A 377 -8.25 -32.30 -0.88
CA ARG A 377 -9.12 -31.90 0.24
C ARG A 377 -9.08 -30.40 0.52
N ALA A 378 -8.24 -29.65 -0.19
CA ALA A 378 -8.16 -28.22 -0.03
C ALA A 378 -9.49 -27.59 -0.49
N PRO A 379 -9.95 -26.52 0.17
CA PRO A 379 -11.09 -25.75 -0.29
C PRO A 379 -10.90 -25.35 -1.76
N ARG A 380 -11.88 -25.62 -2.61
CA ARG A 380 -11.83 -25.24 -4.02
C ARG A 380 -12.21 -23.79 -4.24
N LEU A 381 -13.19 -23.31 -3.47
CA LEU A 381 -13.55 -21.89 -3.42
C LEU A 381 -12.63 -21.17 -2.44
N ALA A 382 -12.10 -20.02 -2.86
CA ALA A 382 -11.37 -19.10 -2.00
C ALA A 382 -12.32 -18.01 -1.49
N ILE A 383 -12.28 -17.77 -0.19
CA ILE A 383 -13.02 -16.71 0.50
C ILE A 383 -12.00 -15.77 1.10
N GLU A 384 -11.96 -14.54 0.61
CA GLU A 384 -10.94 -13.54 0.92
C GLU A 384 -11.58 -12.20 1.32
N ASN A 385 -10.76 -11.34 1.92
CA ASN A 385 -11.09 -9.92 2.16
C ASN A 385 -12.49 -9.66 2.76
N VAL A 386 -12.88 -10.51 3.73
CA VAL A 386 -14.14 -10.38 4.45
C VAL A 386 -14.09 -9.15 5.35
N GLY A 387 -15.08 -8.26 5.22
CA GLY A 387 -15.22 -7.06 6.04
C GLY A 387 -16.68 -6.75 6.38
N PRO A 388 -16.94 -5.98 7.45
CA PRO A 388 -15.99 -5.23 8.27
C PRO A 388 -15.24 -6.09 9.28
N ALA A 389 -13.91 -6.02 9.35
CA ALA A 389 -13.12 -6.84 10.28
C ALA A 389 -12.05 -6.01 11.00
N VAL A 390 -11.92 -6.22 12.32
CA VAL A 390 -10.86 -5.57 13.12
C VAL A 390 -9.71 -6.55 13.32
N GLU A 391 -8.53 -6.21 12.78
CA GLU A 391 -7.34 -7.08 12.80
C GLU A 391 -7.66 -8.50 12.30
N GLN A 392 -8.29 -8.60 11.13
CA GLN A 392 -8.64 -9.88 10.48
C GLN A 392 -9.49 -10.80 11.37
N GLY A 393 -10.43 -10.23 12.13
CA GLY A 393 -11.35 -10.98 13.00
C GLY A 393 -10.80 -11.28 14.40
N ARG A 394 -9.64 -10.72 14.76
CA ARG A 394 -9.09 -10.88 16.12
C ARG A 394 -9.89 -10.12 17.18
N PHE A 395 -10.53 -9.01 16.82
CA PHE A 395 -11.34 -8.18 17.73
C PHE A 395 -12.73 -7.93 17.16
N PRO A 396 -13.73 -7.73 18.03
CA PRO A 396 -15.09 -7.47 17.59
C PRO A 396 -15.21 -6.13 16.88
N VAL A 397 -15.98 -6.14 15.80
CA VAL A 397 -16.65 -4.92 15.31
C VAL A 397 -17.74 -4.55 16.32
N LYS A 398 -18.07 -3.26 16.43
CA LYS A 398 -19.14 -2.77 17.31
C LYS A 398 -20.29 -2.19 16.51
N ARG A 399 -21.52 -2.53 16.90
CA ARG A 399 -22.77 -2.00 16.33
C ARG A 399 -23.78 -1.73 17.43
N ALA A 400 -24.76 -0.89 17.14
CA ALA A 400 -25.93 -0.74 17.98
C ALA A 400 -26.98 -1.82 17.64
N VAL A 401 -27.83 -2.18 18.60
CA VAL A 401 -29.00 -3.02 18.34
C VAL A 401 -29.89 -2.38 17.28
N GLY A 402 -30.37 -3.19 16.32
CA GLY A 402 -31.14 -2.71 15.18
C GLY A 402 -30.33 -1.98 14.10
N GLU A 403 -29.01 -1.85 14.24
CA GLU A 403 -28.15 -1.28 13.20
C GLU A 403 -27.80 -2.36 12.15
N PRO A 404 -28.04 -2.12 10.85
CA PRO A 404 -27.70 -3.07 9.81
C PRO A 404 -26.17 -3.30 9.74
N VAL A 405 -25.78 -4.55 9.63
CA VAL A 405 -24.40 -4.99 9.44
C VAL A 405 -24.25 -5.48 8.00
N GLN A 406 -23.72 -4.61 7.16
CA GLN A 406 -23.36 -4.92 5.78
C GLN A 406 -22.01 -5.62 5.77
N VAL A 407 -21.98 -6.87 5.32
CA VAL A 407 -20.78 -7.71 5.20
C VAL A 407 -20.47 -7.91 3.73
N GLU A 408 -19.20 -7.80 3.40
CA GLU A 408 -18.70 -8.04 2.06
C GLU A 408 -17.52 -9.02 2.08
N ALA A 409 -17.36 -9.78 1.00
CA ALA A 409 -16.28 -10.75 0.83
C ALA A 409 -15.92 -10.90 -0.64
N ASP A 410 -14.66 -11.23 -0.92
CA ASP A 410 -14.22 -11.63 -2.25
C ASP A 410 -14.31 -13.16 -2.31
N VAL A 411 -15.12 -13.71 -3.22
CA VAL A 411 -15.36 -15.16 -3.30
C VAL A 411 -15.23 -15.64 -4.73
N LEU A 412 -14.26 -16.53 -4.96
CA LEU A 412 -13.83 -16.97 -6.28
C LEU A 412 -13.57 -18.48 -6.33
N MET A 413 -13.71 -19.04 -7.54
CA MET A 413 -13.43 -20.43 -7.88
C MET A 413 -12.73 -20.46 -9.24
N ASP A 414 -11.92 -21.49 -9.50
CA ASP A 414 -11.43 -21.75 -10.84
C ASP A 414 -12.59 -22.02 -11.82
N GLY A 415 -12.42 -21.67 -13.10
CA GLY A 415 -13.42 -21.91 -14.14
C GLY A 415 -14.30 -20.70 -14.44
N HIS A 416 -15.52 -20.97 -14.92
CA HIS A 416 -16.50 -19.96 -15.36
C HIS A 416 -17.91 -20.21 -14.81
N GLU A 417 -18.03 -21.16 -13.89
CA GLU A 417 -19.26 -21.58 -13.26
C GLU A 417 -19.78 -20.54 -12.25
N LYS A 418 -21.07 -20.65 -11.89
CA LYS A 418 -21.71 -19.76 -10.91
C LYS A 418 -21.42 -20.23 -9.49
N ILE A 419 -21.24 -19.27 -8.59
CA ILE A 419 -21.03 -19.52 -7.17
C ILE A 419 -22.27 -19.00 -6.44
N ALA A 420 -22.67 -19.69 -5.38
CA ALA A 420 -23.62 -19.16 -4.40
C ALA A 420 -22.86 -18.88 -3.10
N VAL A 421 -23.22 -17.77 -2.45
CA VAL A 421 -22.56 -17.31 -1.23
C VAL A 421 -23.63 -16.90 -0.22
N ASP A 422 -23.49 -17.39 1.01
CA ASP A 422 -24.30 -16.99 2.16
C ASP A 422 -23.43 -16.33 3.22
N LEU A 423 -23.98 -15.29 3.84
CA LEU A 423 -23.53 -14.74 5.11
C LEU A 423 -24.17 -15.53 6.24
N LEU A 424 -23.37 -16.16 7.09
CA LEU A 424 -23.80 -16.83 8.31
C LEU A 424 -23.66 -15.88 9.51
N TRP A 425 -24.63 -15.85 10.43
CA TRP A 425 -24.51 -15.11 11.69
C TRP A 425 -25.29 -15.76 12.84
N ARG A 426 -24.92 -15.46 14.10
CA ARG A 426 -25.61 -15.91 15.33
C ARG A 426 -25.19 -15.13 16.56
N ALA A 427 -25.99 -15.14 17.61
CA ALA A 427 -25.57 -14.77 18.96
C ALA A 427 -24.66 -15.86 19.57
N VAL A 428 -23.82 -15.52 20.56
CA VAL A 428 -22.89 -16.48 21.19
C VAL A 428 -23.59 -17.68 21.84
N ASP A 429 -24.81 -17.49 22.32
CA ASP A 429 -25.62 -18.50 23.02
C ASP A 429 -26.48 -19.35 22.07
N GLU A 430 -26.46 -19.05 20.77
CA GLU A 430 -27.21 -19.78 19.75
C GLU A 430 -26.40 -20.95 19.16
N ALA A 431 -27.00 -22.14 19.19
CA ALA A 431 -26.41 -23.32 18.57
C ALA A 431 -26.50 -23.28 17.03
N LYS A 432 -27.56 -22.70 16.48
CA LYS A 432 -27.84 -22.66 15.03
C LYS A 432 -27.37 -21.35 14.41
N TRP A 433 -26.88 -21.42 13.18
CA TRP A 433 -26.56 -20.24 12.37
C TRP A 433 -27.78 -19.76 11.60
N HIS A 434 -28.03 -18.46 11.64
CA HIS A 434 -28.84 -17.77 10.65
C HIS A 434 -28.02 -17.60 9.37
N HIS A 435 -28.68 -17.53 8.22
CA HIS A 435 -28.02 -17.30 6.94
C HIS A 435 -28.79 -16.30 6.08
N VAL A 436 -28.06 -15.51 5.30
CA VAL A 436 -28.59 -14.54 4.33
C VAL A 436 -27.79 -14.70 3.03
N SER A 437 -28.46 -14.97 1.92
CA SER A 437 -27.76 -15.07 0.63
C SER A 437 -27.16 -13.73 0.24
N MET A 438 -25.89 -13.77 -0.14
CA MET A 438 -25.15 -12.61 -0.61
C MET A 438 -25.45 -12.34 -2.08
N LYS A 439 -25.49 -11.06 -2.42
CA LYS A 439 -25.61 -10.56 -3.77
C LYS A 439 -24.22 -10.34 -4.36
N HIS A 440 -23.99 -10.91 -5.54
CA HIS A 440 -22.81 -10.60 -6.33
C HIS A 440 -22.86 -9.14 -6.80
N LEU A 441 -21.77 -8.41 -6.62
CA LEU A 441 -21.56 -7.05 -7.10
C LEU A 441 -20.77 -7.10 -8.42
N SER A 442 -19.47 -6.81 -8.37
CA SER A 442 -18.54 -6.88 -9.49
C SER A 442 -17.18 -7.41 -9.02
N ASN A 443 -16.40 -7.99 -9.93
CA ASN A 443 -15.05 -8.48 -9.65
C ASN A 443 -15.00 -9.43 -8.44
N ASP A 444 -15.88 -10.44 -8.44
CA ASP A 444 -15.99 -11.48 -7.40
C ASP A 444 -16.31 -10.95 -5.99
N ARG A 445 -16.75 -9.69 -5.88
CA ARG A 445 -17.20 -9.07 -4.63
C ARG A 445 -18.66 -9.45 -4.35
N TRP A 446 -18.92 -9.92 -3.14
CA TRP A 446 -20.25 -10.28 -2.66
C TRP A 446 -20.65 -9.43 -1.47
N GLN A 447 -21.95 -9.20 -1.30
CA GLN A 447 -22.48 -8.40 -0.19
C GLN A 447 -23.80 -8.96 0.34
N ALA A 448 -23.95 -9.00 1.66
CA ALA A 448 -25.23 -9.20 2.34
C ALA A 448 -25.31 -8.29 3.56
N THR A 449 -26.53 -8.06 4.02
CA THR A 449 -26.80 -7.30 5.24
C THR A 449 -27.66 -8.14 6.17
N PHE A 450 -27.32 -8.15 7.46
CA PHE A 450 -28.18 -8.68 8.52
C PHE A 450 -28.38 -7.61 9.60
N MET A 451 -29.40 -7.78 10.44
CA MET A 451 -29.74 -6.81 11.49
C MET A 451 -29.84 -7.54 12.83
N PRO A 452 -28.83 -7.41 13.71
CA PRO A 452 -28.90 -8.01 15.05
C PRO A 452 -29.94 -7.28 15.91
N ASP A 453 -30.81 -8.05 16.56
CA ASP A 453 -31.90 -7.59 17.42
C ASP A 453 -31.67 -7.90 18.90
N ARG A 454 -30.58 -8.59 19.23
CA ARG A 454 -30.16 -8.93 20.60
C ARG A 454 -28.88 -8.17 20.99
N LEU A 455 -28.77 -7.83 22.28
CA LEU A 455 -27.55 -7.23 22.85
C LEU A 455 -26.51 -8.31 23.16
N GLY A 456 -25.24 -7.93 23.10
CA GLY A 456 -24.10 -8.78 23.48
C GLY A 456 -23.28 -9.31 22.30
N PRO A 457 -22.40 -10.28 22.56
CA PRO A 457 -21.51 -10.83 21.55
C PRO A 457 -22.23 -11.74 20.55
N HIS A 458 -21.91 -11.51 19.28
CA HIS A 458 -22.39 -12.22 18.10
C HIS A 458 -21.18 -12.65 17.26
N TYR A 459 -21.45 -13.53 16.30
CA TYR A 459 -20.49 -13.99 15.31
C TYR A 459 -21.09 -13.95 13.92
N TYR A 460 -20.24 -13.75 12.92
CA TYR A 460 -20.61 -13.96 11.52
C TYR A 460 -19.47 -14.60 10.73
N GLY A 461 -19.78 -15.18 9.57
CA GLY A 461 -18.84 -15.85 8.68
C GLY A 461 -19.44 -16.04 7.29
N ILE A 462 -18.64 -16.51 6.34
CA ILE A 462 -19.09 -16.68 4.95
C ILE A 462 -19.11 -18.17 4.62
N ARG A 463 -20.14 -18.59 3.89
CA ARG A 463 -20.24 -19.93 3.30
C ARG A 463 -20.42 -19.79 1.80
N ALA A 464 -19.65 -20.52 1.01
CA ALA A 464 -19.72 -20.48 -0.44
C ALA A 464 -19.66 -21.88 -1.05
N TRP A 465 -20.34 -22.07 -2.17
CA TRP A 465 -20.34 -23.34 -2.90
C TRP A 465 -20.58 -23.12 -4.39
N HIS A 466 -20.32 -24.15 -5.20
CA HIS A 466 -20.64 -24.14 -6.63
C HIS A 466 -22.15 -24.27 -6.83
N ASP A 467 -22.78 -23.24 -7.43
CA ASP A 467 -24.20 -23.26 -7.78
C ASP A 467 -24.39 -23.98 -9.12
N VAL A 468 -24.62 -25.30 -9.04
CA VAL A 468 -24.79 -26.17 -10.20
C VAL A 468 -26.02 -25.78 -11.02
N TRP A 469 -27.13 -25.43 -10.36
CA TRP A 469 -28.38 -25.11 -11.05
C TRP A 469 -28.32 -23.76 -11.76
N ALA A 470 -27.80 -22.71 -11.11
CA ALA A 470 -27.62 -21.41 -11.76
C ALA A 470 -26.62 -21.49 -12.92
N THR A 471 -25.56 -22.30 -12.78
CA THR A 471 -24.62 -22.59 -13.87
C THR A 471 -25.33 -23.24 -15.06
N TYR A 472 -26.15 -24.25 -14.78
CA TYR A 472 -26.96 -24.95 -15.79
C TYR A 472 -27.90 -23.98 -16.53
N CYS A 473 -28.69 -23.20 -15.79
CA CYS A 473 -29.65 -22.25 -16.35
C CYS A 473 -28.97 -21.18 -17.22
N GLU A 474 -27.84 -20.62 -16.79
CA GLU A 474 -27.13 -19.62 -17.59
C GLU A 474 -26.61 -20.21 -18.91
N ARG A 475 -26.07 -21.43 -18.86
CA ARG A 475 -25.59 -22.15 -20.05
C ARG A 475 -26.74 -22.44 -21.02
N LEU A 476 -27.88 -22.91 -20.50
CA LEU A 476 -29.09 -23.16 -21.29
C LEU A 476 -29.57 -21.86 -21.97
N GLN A 477 -29.67 -20.76 -21.23
CA GLN A 477 -30.08 -19.45 -21.77
C GLN A 477 -29.12 -18.93 -22.85
N LYS A 478 -27.80 -19.08 -22.67
CA LYS A 478 -26.79 -18.70 -23.67
C LYS A 478 -26.96 -19.49 -24.97
N LYS A 479 -27.21 -20.80 -24.87
CA LYS A 479 -27.45 -21.67 -26.04
C LYS A 479 -28.75 -21.35 -26.75
N LEU A 480 -29.83 -21.09 -26.00
CA LEU A 480 -31.10 -20.64 -26.56
C LEU A 480 -30.96 -19.34 -27.35
N LYS A 481 -30.22 -18.35 -26.81
CA LYS A 481 -29.94 -17.08 -27.50
C LYS A 481 -29.07 -17.24 -28.76
N ALA A 482 -28.36 -18.35 -28.89
CA ALA A 482 -27.53 -18.67 -30.04
C ALA A 482 -28.22 -19.63 -31.03
N ASP A 483 -29.52 -19.88 -30.86
CA ASP A 483 -30.32 -20.81 -31.66
C ASP A 483 -29.69 -22.22 -31.80
N GLN A 484 -29.05 -22.70 -30.73
CA GLN A 484 -28.48 -24.05 -30.67
C GLN A 484 -29.52 -25.09 -30.23
N ASP A 485 -29.30 -26.35 -30.62
CA ASP A 485 -30.09 -27.48 -30.10
C ASP A 485 -29.81 -27.68 -28.61
N VAL A 486 -30.86 -27.58 -27.79
CA VAL A 486 -30.82 -27.70 -26.33
C VAL A 486 -31.45 -29.00 -25.82
N SER A 487 -31.73 -29.97 -26.70
CA SER A 487 -32.36 -31.24 -26.32
C SER A 487 -31.58 -31.98 -25.24
N LEU A 488 -30.25 -32.05 -25.39
CA LEU A 488 -29.37 -32.68 -24.40
C LEU A 488 -29.31 -31.87 -23.10
N ASP A 489 -29.26 -30.54 -23.17
CA ASP A 489 -29.27 -29.69 -21.98
C ASP A 489 -30.58 -29.86 -21.19
N MET A 490 -31.72 -29.98 -21.86
CA MET A 490 -32.99 -30.25 -21.17
C MET A 490 -32.98 -31.59 -20.43
N GLU A 491 -32.37 -32.62 -21.01
CA GLU A 491 -32.21 -33.91 -20.34
C GLU A 491 -31.28 -33.82 -19.12
N GLU A 492 -30.18 -33.08 -19.21
CA GLU A 492 -29.31 -32.79 -18.06
C GLU A 492 -30.08 -32.07 -16.94
N GLY A 493 -30.95 -31.11 -17.28
CA GLY A 493 -31.82 -30.41 -16.34
C GLY A 493 -32.78 -31.36 -15.62
N ARG A 494 -33.45 -32.26 -16.34
CA ARG A 494 -34.34 -33.28 -15.76
C ARG A 494 -33.62 -34.18 -14.76
N ILE A 495 -32.38 -34.57 -15.06
CA ILE A 495 -31.54 -35.37 -14.15
C ILE A 495 -31.21 -34.57 -12.88
N LEU A 496 -30.87 -33.28 -13.00
CA LEU A 496 -30.62 -32.41 -11.85
C LEU A 496 -31.87 -32.29 -10.96
N ILE A 497 -33.05 -32.05 -11.53
CA ILE A 497 -34.32 -31.95 -10.78
C ILE A 497 -34.63 -33.28 -10.07
N SER A 498 -34.48 -34.41 -10.76
CA SER A 498 -34.71 -35.74 -10.17
C SER A 498 -33.74 -36.04 -9.02
N THR A 499 -32.48 -35.63 -9.16
CA THR A 499 -31.47 -35.78 -8.10
C THR A 499 -31.80 -34.91 -6.89
N ALA A 500 -32.18 -33.65 -7.11
CA ALA A 500 -32.64 -32.74 -6.06
C ALA A 500 -33.91 -33.27 -5.35
N LEU A 501 -34.86 -33.84 -6.10
CA LEU A 501 -36.06 -34.45 -5.55
C LEU A 501 -35.72 -35.62 -4.60
N ASN A 502 -34.74 -36.46 -4.96
CA ASN A 502 -34.33 -37.55 -4.09
C ASN A 502 -33.71 -37.06 -2.77
N ARG A 503 -33.09 -35.88 -2.76
CA ARG A 503 -32.60 -35.24 -1.51
C ARG A 503 -33.75 -34.62 -0.71
N ALA A 504 -34.73 -34.02 -1.36
CA ALA A 504 -35.81 -33.29 -0.71
C ALA A 504 -36.93 -34.19 -0.12
N LYS A 505 -37.09 -35.43 -0.61
CA LYS A 505 -38.24 -36.31 -0.31
C LYS A 505 -38.53 -36.49 1.18
N ASP A 506 -37.49 -36.67 2.00
CA ASP A 506 -37.65 -37.01 3.41
C ASP A 506 -37.65 -35.77 4.33
N ASP A 507 -36.96 -34.70 3.92
CA ASP A 507 -36.69 -33.54 4.77
C ASP A 507 -37.48 -32.26 4.40
N LEU A 508 -37.97 -32.15 3.15
CA LEU A 508 -38.60 -30.93 2.62
C LEU A 508 -39.86 -31.25 1.75
N PRO A 509 -41.01 -31.57 2.37
CA PRO A 509 -42.20 -32.05 1.64
C PRO A 509 -42.76 -31.05 0.62
N PHE A 510 -42.74 -29.75 0.94
CA PHE A 510 -43.20 -28.71 0.03
C PHE A 510 -42.30 -28.60 -1.20
N THR A 511 -40.99 -28.55 -0.98
CA THR A 511 -39.97 -28.54 -2.05
C THR A 511 -40.11 -29.77 -2.94
N ALA A 512 -40.27 -30.97 -2.35
CA ALA A 512 -40.46 -32.20 -3.09
C ALA A 512 -41.69 -32.15 -4.03
N ASN A 513 -42.82 -31.62 -3.56
CA ASN A 513 -44.03 -31.47 -4.39
C ASN A 513 -43.83 -30.50 -5.56
N THR A 514 -43.11 -29.38 -5.33
CA THR A 514 -42.76 -28.43 -6.40
C THR A 514 -41.86 -29.10 -7.45
N LEU A 515 -40.85 -29.86 -7.02
CA LEU A 515 -39.95 -30.58 -7.93
C LEU A 515 -40.68 -31.67 -8.72
N ILE A 516 -41.64 -32.38 -8.10
CA ILE A 516 -42.51 -33.34 -8.80
C ILE A 516 -43.34 -32.64 -9.88
N SER A 517 -44.00 -31.53 -9.52
CA SER A 517 -44.82 -30.75 -10.45
C SER A 517 -43.99 -30.19 -11.61
N ALA A 518 -42.75 -29.78 -11.33
CA ALA A 518 -41.82 -29.34 -12.36
C ALA A 518 -41.41 -30.48 -13.29
N LEU A 519 -41.12 -31.69 -12.77
CA LEU A 519 -40.85 -32.87 -13.59
C LEU A 519 -42.03 -33.25 -14.48
N ASP A 520 -43.26 -33.11 -13.99
CA ASP A 520 -44.46 -33.36 -14.80
C ASP A 520 -44.60 -32.35 -15.94
N ALA A 521 -44.17 -31.09 -15.73
CA ALA A 521 -44.20 -30.04 -16.76
C ALA A 521 -43.04 -30.15 -17.78
N VAL A 522 -41.81 -30.41 -17.33
CA VAL A 522 -40.61 -30.48 -18.19
C VAL A 522 -40.36 -31.87 -18.79
N GLY A 523 -41.04 -32.89 -18.27
CA GLY A 523 -40.84 -34.31 -18.56
C GLY A 523 -39.89 -35.01 -17.58
N HIS A 524 -40.09 -36.32 -17.38
CA HIS A 524 -39.22 -37.16 -16.55
C HIS A 524 -37.94 -37.54 -17.30
N PRO A 525 -36.79 -37.64 -16.62
CA PRO A 525 -35.54 -38.05 -17.25
C PRO A 525 -35.65 -39.46 -17.85
N GLN A 526 -35.01 -39.68 -19.00
CA GLN A 526 -34.92 -40.98 -19.63
C GLN A 526 -34.17 -41.95 -18.71
N SER A 527 -34.61 -43.21 -18.68
CA SER A 527 -33.96 -44.23 -17.86
C SER A 527 -32.48 -44.39 -18.26
N PRO A 528 -31.55 -44.46 -17.29
CA PRO A 528 -30.14 -44.63 -17.62
C PRO A 528 -29.95 -45.93 -18.40
N VAL A 529 -29.33 -45.82 -19.58
CA VAL A 529 -28.95 -46.99 -20.37
C VAL A 529 -27.99 -47.82 -19.52
N ASN A 530 -28.37 -49.04 -19.17
CA ASN A 530 -27.50 -50.01 -18.51
C ASN A 530 -26.28 -50.27 -19.41
N ARG A 531 -25.20 -49.52 -19.23
CA ARG A 531 -23.93 -49.83 -19.90
C ARG A 531 -23.44 -51.17 -19.33
N PRO A 532 -23.29 -52.22 -20.15
CA PRO A 532 -22.74 -53.47 -19.66
C PRO A 532 -21.34 -53.20 -19.08
N ARG A 533 -21.10 -53.63 -17.84
CA ARG A 533 -19.77 -53.58 -17.21
C ARG A 533 -18.80 -54.43 -18.06
N SER A 534 -18.01 -53.77 -18.89
CA SER A 534 -16.98 -54.42 -19.71
C SER A 534 -15.85 -54.95 -18.83
N ARG A 535 -15.75 -56.27 -18.71
CA ARG A 535 -14.45 -56.93 -18.52
C ARG A 535 -13.69 -56.77 -19.85
N ARG A 536 -12.61 -55.98 -19.83
CA ARG A 536 -11.55 -55.86 -20.86
C ARG A 536 -11.86 -56.59 -22.17
N GLY A 537 -12.61 -55.96 -23.06
CA GLY A 537 -12.92 -56.47 -24.40
C GLY A 537 -13.51 -55.37 -25.29
N ARG A 538 -13.07 -55.32 -26.54
CA ARG A 538 -13.44 -54.32 -27.56
C ARG A 538 -14.93 -54.49 -27.92
N ILE A 539 -15.72 -53.43 -27.79
CA ILE A 539 -17.17 -53.44 -28.11
C ILE A 539 -17.34 -53.53 -29.64
N PRO A 540 -18.17 -54.42 -30.18
CA PRO A 540 -18.45 -54.51 -31.62
C PRO A 540 -19.11 -53.24 -32.17
N THR A 541 -18.71 -52.80 -33.37
CA THR A 541 -19.21 -51.57 -34.02
C THR A 541 -20.73 -51.59 -34.30
N SER A 542 -21.32 -52.78 -34.49
CA SER A 542 -22.78 -52.94 -34.65
C SER A 542 -23.56 -52.60 -33.39
N LEU A 543 -23.04 -52.97 -32.21
CA LEU A 543 -23.62 -52.62 -30.91
C LEU A 543 -23.51 -51.12 -30.59
N LEU A 544 -22.47 -50.43 -31.09
CA LEU A 544 -22.35 -48.98 -30.96
C LEU A 544 -23.41 -48.24 -31.79
N ASN A 545 -23.74 -48.74 -32.99
CA ASN A 545 -24.79 -48.17 -33.85
C ASN A 545 -26.21 -48.48 -33.32
N ASP A 546 -26.44 -49.64 -32.72
CA ASP A 546 -27.72 -49.97 -32.07
C ASP A 546 -27.93 -49.16 -30.77
N ILE A 547 -26.86 -48.88 -30.01
CA ILE A 547 -26.94 -47.97 -28.85
C ILE A 547 -27.16 -46.51 -29.29
N SER A 548 -26.58 -46.07 -30.42
CA SER A 548 -26.77 -44.70 -30.91
C SER A 548 -28.15 -44.46 -31.55
N SER A 549 -28.82 -45.50 -32.04
CA SER A 549 -30.17 -45.40 -32.64
C SER A 549 -31.30 -45.53 -31.61
N ALA A 550 -31.01 -46.07 -30.42
CA ALA A 550 -31.97 -46.21 -29.31
C ALA A 550 -32.05 -44.97 -28.37
N ILE A 551 -31.17 -43.99 -28.52
CA ILE A 551 -31.09 -42.81 -27.63
C ILE A 551 -31.40 -41.55 -28.46
N SER A 552 -32.65 -41.39 -28.88
CA SER A 552 -33.12 -40.11 -29.43
C SER A 552 -33.75 -39.31 -28.30
N ILE A 553 -33.07 -38.24 -27.87
CA ILE A 553 -33.64 -37.27 -26.93
C ILE A 553 -34.56 -36.37 -27.76
N PRO A 554 -35.88 -36.35 -27.50
CA PRO A 554 -36.81 -35.56 -28.29
C PRO A 554 -36.53 -34.05 -28.09
N PRO A 555 -36.73 -33.23 -29.13
CA PRO A 555 -36.58 -31.79 -29.00
C PRO A 555 -37.62 -31.24 -28.01
N PRO A 556 -37.21 -30.34 -27.10
CA PRO A 556 -38.11 -29.75 -26.12
C PRO A 556 -39.05 -28.75 -26.79
N ASP A 557 -40.28 -28.64 -26.29
CA ASP A 557 -41.18 -27.56 -26.70
C ASP A 557 -40.93 -26.28 -25.88
N SER A 558 -41.51 -25.17 -26.33
CA SER A 558 -41.35 -23.86 -25.67
C SER A 558 -41.91 -23.83 -24.24
N THR A 559 -42.92 -24.64 -23.94
CA THR A 559 -43.54 -24.72 -22.61
C THR A 559 -42.59 -25.41 -21.64
N GLN A 560 -41.97 -26.51 -22.07
CA GLN A 560 -40.96 -27.23 -21.30
C GLN A 560 -39.75 -26.36 -20.99
N ILE A 561 -39.28 -25.57 -21.97
CA ILE A 561 -38.17 -24.63 -21.76
C ILE A 561 -38.54 -23.54 -20.73
N HIS A 562 -39.74 -22.97 -20.83
CA HIS A 562 -40.20 -21.98 -19.85
C HIS A 562 -40.33 -22.60 -18.44
N ALA A 563 -40.88 -23.80 -18.33
CA ALA A 563 -41.00 -24.50 -17.06
C ALA A 563 -39.62 -24.86 -16.45
N MET A 564 -38.61 -25.17 -17.28
CA MET A 564 -37.23 -25.43 -16.82
C MET A 564 -36.55 -24.18 -16.24
N LEU A 565 -36.91 -23.00 -16.73
CA LEU A 565 -36.38 -21.71 -16.29
C LEU A 565 -37.32 -20.96 -15.34
N ASP A 566 -38.33 -21.64 -14.79
CA ASP A 566 -39.33 -21.04 -13.90
C ASP A 566 -38.72 -20.67 -12.54
N ASP A 567 -39.09 -19.50 -12.02
CA ASP A 567 -38.58 -19.00 -10.74
C ASP A 567 -38.97 -19.89 -9.56
N THR A 568 -40.16 -20.52 -9.61
CA THR A 568 -40.63 -21.43 -8.57
C THR A 568 -39.77 -22.69 -8.52
N LEU A 569 -39.37 -23.21 -9.69
CA LEU A 569 -38.44 -24.32 -9.79
C LEU A 569 -37.05 -23.91 -9.29
N ALA A 570 -36.55 -22.72 -9.65
CA ALA A 570 -35.26 -22.23 -9.18
C ALA A 570 -35.20 -22.13 -7.63
N ILE A 571 -36.27 -21.66 -6.98
CA ILE A 571 -36.39 -21.63 -5.51
C ILE A 571 -36.35 -23.05 -4.93
N ALA A 572 -37.10 -23.99 -5.51
CA ALA A 572 -37.12 -25.38 -5.04
C ALA A 572 -35.78 -26.08 -5.23
N MET A 573 -35.09 -25.85 -6.35
CA MET A 573 -33.75 -26.38 -6.61
C MET A 573 -32.73 -25.84 -5.61
N LYS A 574 -32.77 -24.52 -5.31
CA LYS A 574 -31.91 -23.91 -4.29
C LYS A 574 -32.16 -24.49 -2.90
N ALA A 575 -33.41 -24.77 -2.54
CA ALA A 575 -33.75 -25.37 -1.25
C ALA A 575 -33.26 -26.83 -1.11
N ALA A 576 -33.08 -27.55 -2.23
CA ALA A 576 -32.65 -28.95 -2.28
C ALA A 576 -31.20 -29.13 -2.79
N ASP A 577 -30.41 -28.05 -2.78
CA ASP A 577 -29.01 -28.03 -3.19
C ASP A 577 -28.15 -28.87 -2.23
N ASP A 578 -27.12 -29.55 -2.76
CA ASP A 578 -26.16 -30.36 -1.99
C ASP A 578 -24.83 -29.63 -1.73
N HIS A 579 -24.76 -28.34 -2.07
CA HIS A 579 -23.63 -27.44 -1.87
C HIS A 579 -22.26 -28.03 -2.28
N PRO A 580 -22.04 -28.36 -3.57
CA PRO A 580 -20.77 -28.91 -4.03
C PRO A 580 -19.59 -27.97 -3.73
N PHE A 581 -18.51 -28.55 -3.24
CA PHE A 581 -17.30 -27.84 -2.81
C PHE A 581 -17.52 -26.80 -1.70
N GLU A 582 -18.55 -26.97 -0.85
CA GLU A 582 -18.84 -26.05 0.25
C GLU A 582 -17.56 -25.68 1.04
N THR A 583 -17.25 -24.37 1.03
CA THR A 583 -16.17 -23.76 1.81
C THR A 583 -16.80 -22.79 2.80
N ASN A 584 -16.35 -22.84 4.05
CA ASN A 584 -16.63 -21.82 5.05
C ASN A 584 -15.39 -20.95 5.26
N SER A 585 -15.57 -19.68 5.65
CA SER A 585 -14.47 -18.80 5.98
C SER A 585 -13.65 -19.37 7.14
N ASP A 586 -12.32 -19.32 7.04
CA ASP A 586 -11.40 -19.83 8.06
C ASP A 586 -11.54 -19.10 9.41
N VAL A 587 -11.99 -17.85 9.36
CA VAL A 587 -12.22 -17.00 10.53
C VAL A 587 -13.72 -16.84 10.73
N VAL A 588 -14.12 -16.98 12.00
CA VAL A 588 -15.42 -16.53 12.49
C VAL A 588 -15.23 -15.15 13.08
N TYR A 589 -15.90 -14.15 12.52
CA TYR A 589 -15.69 -12.74 12.84
C TYR A 589 -16.57 -12.35 14.04
N PRO A 590 -15.97 -11.84 15.14
CA PRO A 590 -16.74 -11.38 16.29
C PRO A 590 -17.41 -10.03 16.03
N LEU A 591 -18.58 -9.85 16.63
CA LEU A 591 -19.39 -8.63 16.62
C LEU A 591 -19.90 -8.39 18.03
N THR A 592 -19.83 -7.16 18.52
CA THR A 592 -20.45 -6.74 19.78
C THR A 592 -21.60 -5.79 19.49
N VAL A 593 -22.80 -6.16 19.92
CA VAL A 593 -24.02 -5.37 19.74
C VAL A 593 -24.40 -4.73 21.06
N GLU A 594 -24.47 -3.41 21.10
CA GLU A 594 -24.77 -2.63 22.30
C GLU A 594 -26.01 -1.76 22.13
N ARG A 595 -26.53 -1.21 23.22
CA ARG A 595 -27.65 -0.26 23.15
C ARG A 595 -27.26 1.04 22.45
N ARG A 596 -28.25 1.78 21.94
CA ARG A 596 -28.03 3.03 21.18
C ARG A 596 -27.24 4.07 21.96
N GLU A 597 -27.45 4.15 23.27
CA GLU A 597 -26.81 5.12 24.16
C GLU A 597 -25.30 4.90 24.28
N ALA A 598 -24.80 3.70 23.94
CA ALA A 598 -23.37 3.46 23.81
C ALA A 598 -22.74 4.29 22.67
N ARG A 599 -23.53 4.79 21.71
CA ARG A 599 -23.11 5.62 20.57
C ARG A 599 -23.67 7.04 20.59
N TYR A 600 -24.80 7.27 21.27
CA TYR A 600 -25.48 8.56 21.30
C TYR A 600 -25.99 8.92 22.68
N ALA A 601 -25.37 9.94 23.29
CA ALA A 601 -25.79 10.50 24.56
C ALA A 601 -25.13 11.87 24.76
N SER A 602 -25.79 12.71 25.55
CA SER A 602 -25.24 13.98 26.02
C SER A 602 -25.03 13.88 27.54
N TRP A 603 -23.79 14.07 27.99
CA TRP A 603 -23.37 13.85 29.38
C TRP A 603 -23.17 15.16 30.14
N TYR A 604 -23.65 15.23 31.36
CA TYR A 604 -23.40 16.33 32.29
C TYR A 604 -22.70 15.79 33.54
N GLU A 605 -21.50 16.27 33.83
CA GLU A 605 -20.75 15.91 35.03
C GLU A 605 -20.94 16.96 36.12
N LEU A 606 -21.32 16.54 37.33
CA LEU A 606 -21.38 17.41 38.50
C LEU A 606 -20.88 16.70 39.76
N PHE A 607 -20.48 17.48 40.77
CA PHE A 607 -20.13 16.96 42.08
C PHE A 607 -21.34 17.08 43.01
N PRO A 608 -21.89 15.97 43.53
CA PRO A 608 -23.04 16.01 44.44
C PRO A 608 -22.84 16.93 45.65
N ARG A 609 -21.63 16.95 46.21
CA ARG A 609 -21.27 17.77 47.38
C ARG A 609 -21.36 19.28 47.19
N SER A 610 -21.47 19.76 45.95
CA SER A 610 -21.58 21.19 45.62
C SER A 610 -22.97 21.62 45.17
N GLN A 611 -23.97 20.73 45.27
CA GLN A 611 -25.33 21.04 44.85
C GLN A 611 -26.19 21.66 45.95
N SER A 612 -25.62 21.90 47.15
CA SER A 612 -26.32 22.56 48.24
C SER A 612 -26.82 23.95 47.82
N PRO A 613 -28.07 24.32 48.16
CA PRO A 613 -28.58 25.68 47.95
C PRO A 613 -27.92 26.71 48.89
N VAL A 614 -27.25 26.26 49.95
CA VAL A 614 -26.51 27.11 50.89
C VAL A 614 -25.03 27.15 50.48
N PRO A 615 -24.49 28.32 50.10
CA PRO A 615 -23.10 28.42 49.66
C PRO A 615 -22.10 27.92 50.70
N GLY A 616 -21.17 27.07 50.25
CA GLY A 616 -20.13 26.47 51.08
C GLY A 616 -20.57 25.29 51.98
N ALA A 617 -21.86 24.95 52.03
CA ALA A 617 -22.33 23.76 52.71
C ALA A 617 -22.23 22.52 51.80
N HIS A 618 -21.98 21.35 52.41
CA HIS A 618 -21.89 20.08 51.68
C HIS A 618 -23.28 19.64 51.21
N GLY A 619 -23.43 19.40 49.91
CA GLY A 619 -24.66 18.90 49.30
C GLY A 619 -24.92 17.41 49.56
N THR A 620 -26.16 17.00 49.39
CA THR A 620 -26.68 15.64 49.59
C THR A 620 -27.28 15.09 48.28
N PHE A 621 -27.66 13.81 48.25
CA PHE A 621 -28.40 13.28 47.11
C PHE A 621 -29.76 13.96 46.89
N ALA A 622 -30.42 14.44 47.95
CA ALA A 622 -31.67 15.20 47.82
C ALA A 622 -31.45 16.52 47.05
N ASP A 623 -30.35 17.23 47.33
CA ASP A 623 -30.00 18.45 46.60
C ASP A 623 -29.72 18.18 45.11
N VAL A 624 -29.17 17.01 44.79
CA VAL A 624 -28.99 16.57 43.39
C VAL A 624 -30.35 16.29 42.73
N ILE A 625 -31.29 15.66 43.44
CA ILE A 625 -32.65 15.39 42.93
C ILE A 625 -33.32 16.69 42.49
N ASP A 626 -33.21 17.76 43.29
CA ASP A 626 -33.78 19.07 42.97
C ASP A 626 -33.18 19.69 41.69
N ARG A 627 -31.96 19.28 41.30
CA ARG A 627 -31.27 19.77 40.10
C ARG A 627 -31.64 19.02 38.82
N LEU A 628 -32.16 17.78 38.91
CA LEU A 628 -32.45 16.93 37.77
C LEU A 628 -33.33 17.58 36.68
N PRO A 629 -34.43 18.30 37.02
CA PRO A 629 -35.29 18.90 36.00
C PRO A 629 -34.56 19.93 35.12
N ALA A 630 -33.65 20.71 35.71
CA ALA A 630 -32.88 21.71 34.98
C ALA A 630 -31.85 21.07 34.03
N ILE A 631 -31.16 20.02 34.49
CA ILE A 631 -30.21 19.25 33.67
C ILE A 631 -30.96 18.58 32.51
N ARG A 632 -32.13 17.98 32.79
CA ARG A 632 -32.96 17.39 31.74
C ARG A 632 -33.46 18.42 30.75
N CYS A 633 -33.86 19.62 31.21
CA CYS A 633 -34.30 20.73 30.36
C CYS A 633 -33.20 21.18 29.39
N MET A 634 -31.94 21.19 29.83
CA MET A 634 -30.78 21.42 28.94
C MET A 634 -30.57 20.33 27.88
N GLY A 635 -31.30 19.22 27.97
CA GLY A 635 -31.27 18.16 26.98
C GLY A 635 -30.15 17.14 27.18
N PHE A 636 -29.69 16.97 28.42
CA PHE A 636 -28.80 15.87 28.77
C PHE A 636 -29.56 14.55 28.94
N ASP A 637 -28.83 13.46 28.76
CA ASP A 637 -29.32 12.07 28.83
C ASP A 637 -28.63 11.30 29.96
N VAL A 638 -27.39 11.69 30.31
CA VAL A 638 -26.58 11.04 31.33
C VAL A 638 -26.06 12.06 32.34
N LEU A 639 -26.25 11.78 33.62
CA LEU A 639 -25.69 12.50 34.74
C LEU A 639 -24.51 11.71 35.32
N TYR A 640 -23.30 12.26 35.23
CA TYR A 640 -22.07 11.63 35.65
C TYR A 640 -21.57 12.21 36.98
N PHE A 641 -21.25 11.33 37.94
CA PHE A 641 -20.65 11.70 39.21
C PHE A 641 -19.20 11.23 39.33
N PRO A 642 -18.28 12.06 39.86
CA PRO A 642 -17.06 11.60 40.51
C PRO A 642 -17.37 10.57 41.62
N PRO A 643 -16.35 9.90 42.19
CA PRO A 643 -16.58 8.91 43.24
C PRO A 643 -17.43 9.45 44.40
N ILE A 644 -18.47 8.70 44.78
CA ILE A 644 -19.41 9.06 45.85
C ILE A 644 -19.10 8.37 47.19
N HIS A 645 -17.90 7.82 47.32
CA HIS A 645 -17.48 6.96 48.42
C HIS A 645 -16.86 7.77 49.57
N PRO A 646 -16.72 7.20 50.78
CA PRO A 646 -15.98 7.83 51.87
C PRO A 646 -14.57 8.27 51.45
N ILE A 647 -14.11 9.44 51.92
CA ILE A 647 -12.83 10.04 51.54
C ILE A 647 -11.82 9.95 52.68
N GLY A 648 -10.61 9.47 52.38
CA GLY A 648 -9.52 9.32 53.34
C GLY A 648 -9.11 10.63 54.04
N SER A 649 -8.57 10.51 55.24
CA SER A 649 -8.09 11.63 56.06
C SER A 649 -6.57 11.79 55.99
N ARG A 650 -5.84 10.67 55.87
CA ARG A 650 -4.38 10.64 55.81
C ARG A 650 -3.90 11.15 54.46
N ASN A 651 -2.94 12.09 54.50
CA ASN A 651 -2.41 12.80 53.34
C ASN A 651 -3.49 13.50 52.49
N ARG A 652 -4.67 13.78 53.06
CA ARG A 652 -5.76 14.45 52.35
C ARG A 652 -5.26 15.76 51.74
N LYS A 653 -5.62 15.97 50.47
CA LYS A 653 -5.32 17.22 49.76
C LYS A 653 -6.29 18.33 50.14
N GLY A 654 -5.75 19.52 50.42
CA GLY A 654 -6.51 20.73 50.68
C GLY A 654 -6.79 21.53 49.41
N LYS A 655 -7.43 22.70 49.58
CA LYS A 655 -7.76 23.62 48.47
C LYS A 655 -6.59 23.84 47.51
N ASN A 656 -6.90 23.98 46.21
CA ASN A 656 -5.91 24.16 45.15
C ASN A 656 -4.80 23.09 45.13
N ASN A 657 -5.15 21.83 45.42
CA ASN A 657 -4.22 20.69 45.42
C ASN A 657 -3.06 20.86 46.44
N SER A 658 -3.32 21.52 47.57
CA SER A 658 -2.37 21.68 48.68
C SER A 658 -2.10 20.32 49.35
N LEU A 659 -0.85 20.07 49.75
CA LEU A 659 -0.48 18.88 50.54
C LEU A 659 -0.96 18.95 52.00
N ASN A 660 -1.37 20.13 52.45
CA ASN A 660 -1.90 20.34 53.80
C ASN A 660 -3.39 20.70 53.69
N ALA A 661 -4.26 19.78 54.08
CA ALA A 661 -5.69 20.01 54.21
C ALA A 661 -6.03 20.71 55.53
N GLY A 662 -6.91 21.71 55.48
CA GLY A 662 -7.57 22.26 56.65
C GLY A 662 -8.59 21.28 57.27
N PRO A 663 -9.08 21.56 58.49
CA PRO A 663 -10.04 20.68 59.17
C PRO A 663 -11.36 20.51 58.42
N ASP A 664 -11.77 21.54 57.67
CA ASP A 664 -13.03 21.57 56.92
C ASP A 664 -12.84 21.30 55.41
N ASP A 665 -11.61 21.01 54.96
CA ASP A 665 -11.37 20.72 53.54
C ASP A 665 -11.96 19.34 53.19
N PRO A 666 -12.81 19.27 52.14
CA PRO A 666 -13.53 18.04 51.81
C PRO A 666 -12.63 16.97 51.17
N GLY A 667 -11.43 17.35 50.71
CA GLY A 667 -10.50 16.42 50.05
C GLY A 667 -10.90 16.05 48.62
N SER A 668 -10.08 15.22 47.98
CA SER A 668 -10.35 14.67 46.65
C SER A 668 -11.33 13.49 46.74
N PRO A 669 -12.44 13.47 45.98
CA PRO A 669 -13.32 12.30 45.91
C PRO A 669 -12.61 11.02 45.45
N TYR A 670 -11.53 11.18 44.67
CA TYR A 670 -10.72 10.09 44.17
C TYR A 670 -9.83 9.43 45.24
N ALA A 671 -9.73 10.00 46.45
CA ALA A 671 -9.07 9.39 47.60
C ALA A 671 -10.02 8.45 48.36
N ILE A 672 -10.47 7.41 47.66
CA ILE A 672 -11.54 6.50 48.09
C ILE A 672 -11.10 5.66 49.29
N GLY A 673 -11.91 5.66 50.35
CA GLY A 673 -11.77 4.80 51.52
C GLY A 673 -11.54 5.56 52.82
N SER A 674 -12.34 5.25 53.83
CA SER A 674 -12.12 5.66 55.22
C SER A 674 -12.55 4.52 56.16
N ALA A 675 -12.61 4.79 57.46
CA ALA A 675 -13.23 3.88 58.42
C ALA A 675 -14.73 3.62 58.14
N ASP A 676 -15.40 4.49 57.37
CA ASP A 676 -16.82 4.40 57.05
C ASP A 676 -17.11 3.48 55.83
N GLY A 677 -16.06 3.00 55.14
CA GLY A 677 -16.20 2.05 54.04
C GLY A 677 -15.29 2.36 52.83
N GLY A 678 -15.44 1.53 51.79
CA GLY A 678 -14.66 1.58 50.56
C GLY A 678 -15.52 1.85 49.32
N HIS A 679 -15.22 1.15 48.22
CA HIS A 679 -15.84 1.34 46.90
C HIS A 679 -17.31 0.90 46.81
N ASP A 680 -17.82 0.18 47.80
CA ASP A 680 -19.20 -0.29 47.93
C ASP A 680 -20.01 0.52 48.96
N ALA A 681 -19.41 1.57 49.52
CA ALA A 681 -20.03 2.46 50.50
C ALA A 681 -20.35 3.84 49.91
N VAL A 682 -21.34 4.51 50.50
CA VAL A 682 -21.70 5.90 50.21
C VAL A 682 -21.03 6.82 51.23
N HIS A 683 -20.51 7.97 50.79
CA HIS A 683 -19.95 8.98 51.68
C HIS A 683 -21.01 9.48 52.68
N PRO A 684 -20.77 9.45 54.00
CA PRO A 684 -21.80 9.73 55.00
C PRO A 684 -22.48 11.11 54.88
N GLN A 685 -21.76 12.13 54.40
CA GLN A 685 -22.32 13.47 54.18
C GLN A 685 -23.20 13.59 52.92
N LEU A 686 -23.11 12.64 51.98
CA LEU A 686 -23.99 12.61 50.80
C LEU A 686 -25.36 11.98 51.13
N GLY A 687 -25.37 11.04 52.07
CA GLY A 687 -26.55 10.30 52.49
C GLY A 687 -26.25 8.81 52.68
N THR A 688 -27.29 8.00 52.52
CA THR A 688 -27.31 6.54 52.65
C THR A 688 -27.46 5.86 51.30
N LEU A 689 -27.27 4.53 51.27
CA LEU A 689 -27.51 3.74 50.06
C LEU A 689 -28.98 3.80 49.59
N GLU A 690 -29.94 3.93 50.52
CA GLU A 690 -31.35 4.04 50.15
C GLU A 690 -31.65 5.39 49.50
N GLU A 691 -31.08 6.49 50.03
CA GLU A 691 -31.20 7.82 49.41
C GLU A 691 -30.52 7.87 48.03
N PHE A 692 -29.44 7.10 47.82
CA PHE A 692 -28.88 6.92 46.48
C PHE A 692 -29.86 6.21 45.53
N ARG A 693 -30.57 5.17 45.99
CA ARG A 693 -31.60 4.50 45.18
C ARG A 693 -32.77 5.43 44.84
N ASP A 694 -33.14 6.31 45.76
CA ASP A 694 -34.14 7.34 45.49
C ASP A 694 -33.66 8.32 44.42
N LEU A 695 -32.38 8.73 44.44
CA LEU A 695 -31.77 9.52 43.37
C LEU A 695 -31.78 8.78 42.02
N VAL A 696 -31.40 7.49 41.99
CA VAL A 696 -31.46 6.67 40.76
C VAL A 696 -32.89 6.60 40.21
N ARG A 697 -33.90 6.45 41.08
CA ARG A 697 -35.31 6.44 40.69
C ARG A 697 -35.74 7.80 40.12
N ALA A 698 -35.45 8.89 40.83
CA ALA A 698 -35.78 10.25 40.40
C ALA A 698 -35.09 10.61 39.07
N ALA A 699 -33.84 10.19 38.86
CA ALA A 699 -33.13 10.37 37.60
C ALA A 699 -33.86 9.66 36.46
N ARG A 700 -34.25 8.39 36.64
CA ARG A 700 -35.03 7.64 35.64
C ARG A 700 -36.38 8.27 35.33
N GLU A 701 -37.09 8.77 36.34
CA GLU A 701 -38.36 9.51 36.17
C GLU A 701 -38.19 10.82 35.38
N ASN A 702 -36.97 11.38 35.36
CA ASN A 702 -36.58 12.53 34.54
C ASN A 702 -35.87 12.14 33.22
N ASP A 703 -35.93 10.87 32.80
CA ASP A 703 -35.22 10.34 31.63
C ASP A 703 -33.69 10.61 31.65
N LEU A 704 -33.09 10.57 32.84
CA LEU A 704 -31.66 10.68 33.05
C LEU A 704 -31.11 9.33 33.55
N GLU A 705 -30.00 8.92 32.95
CA GLU A 705 -29.22 7.79 33.43
C GLU A 705 -28.10 8.29 34.35
N ILE A 706 -27.83 7.57 35.44
CA ILE A 706 -26.67 7.85 36.29
C ILE A 706 -25.46 7.08 35.77
N ALA A 707 -24.39 7.80 35.49
CA ALA A 707 -23.06 7.28 35.27
C ALA A 707 -22.19 7.51 36.52
N MET A 708 -21.45 6.49 36.94
CA MET A 708 -20.60 6.59 38.12
C MET A 708 -19.13 6.41 37.74
N ASP A 709 -18.26 7.18 38.40
CA ASP A 709 -16.83 6.95 38.32
C ASP A 709 -16.44 5.59 38.93
N PHE A 710 -15.56 4.85 38.25
CA PHE A 710 -14.93 3.66 38.77
C PHE A 710 -13.41 3.83 38.73
N ALA A 711 -12.87 4.34 39.83
CA ALA A 711 -11.44 4.53 40.04
C ALA A 711 -10.83 3.40 40.88
N ILE A 712 -9.96 2.59 40.28
CA ILE A 712 -9.26 1.51 40.99
C ILE A 712 -8.03 2.07 41.69
N GLN A 713 -8.24 2.59 42.89
CA GLN A 713 -7.24 3.16 43.78
C GLN A 713 -7.81 3.32 45.19
N CYS A 714 -6.96 3.47 46.19
CA CYS A 714 -7.36 3.53 47.58
C CYS A 714 -6.67 4.69 48.29
N SER A 715 -7.35 5.36 49.20
CA SER A 715 -6.68 6.20 50.20
C SER A 715 -5.86 5.30 51.14
N PRO A 716 -4.87 5.86 51.87
CA PRO A 716 -4.15 5.13 52.92
C PRO A 716 -5.03 4.64 54.08
N ASP A 717 -6.28 5.10 54.16
CA ASP A 717 -7.25 4.74 55.20
C ASP A 717 -8.29 3.71 54.69
N HIS A 718 -8.20 3.25 53.43
CA HIS A 718 -9.15 2.29 52.88
C HIS A 718 -9.05 0.91 53.58
N PRO A 719 -10.18 0.24 53.92
CA PRO A 719 -10.18 -1.03 54.67
C PRO A 719 -9.28 -2.14 54.06
N TRP A 720 -9.23 -2.22 52.73
CA TRP A 720 -8.36 -3.18 52.02
C TRP A 720 -6.88 -3.12 52.40
N LEU A 721 -6.34 -1.97 52.83
CA LEU A 721 -4.94 -1.90 53.26
C LEU A 721 -4.68 -2.71 54.53
N THR A 722 -5.71 -2.88 55.37
CA THR A 722 -5.65 -3.71 56.58
C THR A 722 -6.08 -5.14 56.29
N ASP A 723 -7.19 -5.30 55.57
CA ASP A 723 -7.82 -6.61 55.35
C ASP A 723 -7.13 -7.47 54.28
N ARG A 724 -6.51 -6.81 53.29
CA ARG A 724 -5.90 -7.40 52.09
C ARG A 724 -4.57 -6.74 51.75
N PRO A 725 -3.59 -6.71 52.67
CA PRO A 725 -2.31 -6.04 52.43
C PRO A 725 -1.56 -6.64 51.23
N GLU A 726 -1.80 -7.91 50.88
CA GLU A 726 -1.19 -8.59 49.72
C GLU A 726 -1.55 -7.96 48.37
N TRP A 727 -2.62 -7.16 48.31
CA TRP A 727 -3.06 -6.47 47.09
C TRP A 727 -2.25 -5.21 46.78
N PHE A 728 -1.31 -4.81 47.62
CA PHE A 728 -0.57 -3.56 47.47
C PHE A 728 0.94 -3.81 47.48
N ASP A 729 1.68 -2.92 46.81
CA ASP A 729 3.14 -2.92 46.77
C ASP A 729 3.71 -2.16 47.99
N TRP A 730 4.13 -2.93 49.00
CA TRP A 730 4.76 -2.42 50.21
C TRP A 730 6.27 -2.34 50.03
N ARG A 731 6.85 -1.17 50.33
CA ARG A 731 8.29 -0.99 50.35
C ARG A 731 8.92 -1.77 51.50
N ALA A 732 10.23 -1.98 51.41
CA ALA A 732 11.00 -2.72 52.42
C ALA A 732 10.92 -2.12 53.84
N ASP A 733 10.61 -0.82 53.96
CA ASP A 733 10.42 -0.12 55.24
C ASP A 733 8.97 -0.14 55.74
N GLY A 734 8.06 -0.82 55.03
CA GLY A 734 6.64 -0.89 55.34
C GLY A 734 5.84 0.33 54.88
N SER A 735 6.43 1.27 54.14
CA SER A 735 5.70 2.38 53.54
C SER A 735 5.07 1.99 52.19
N LEU A 736 3.99 2.67 51.80
CA LEU A 736 3.35 2.50 50.50
C LEU A 736 3.91 3.50 49.50
N ARG A 737 4.03 3.08 48.23
CA ARG A 737 4.28 4.01 47.14
C ARG A 737 2.95 4.65 46.72
N TYR A 738 2.86 5.98 46.90
CA TYR A 738 1.72 6.74 46.41
C TYR A 738 1.62 6.70 44.87
N ALA A 739 0.42 6.90 44.33
CA ALA A 739 0.21 6.83 42.89
C ALA A 739 0.81 8.05 42.17
N GLU A 740 1.31 7.83 40.94
CA GLU A 740 1.87 8.88 40.10
C GLU A 740 1.39 8.68 38.65
N ASN A 741 1.10 9.79 37.97
CA ASN A 741 0.95 9.85 36.51
C ASN A 741 1.82 11.00 36.00
N PRO A 742 3.14 10.78 35.81
CA PRO A 742 4.11 11.85 35.65
C PRO A 742 3.70 12.89 34.58
N PRO A 743 3.73 14.20 34.89
CA PRO A 743 4.33 14.81 36.09
C PRO A 743 3.40 14.89 37.33
N LYS A 744 2.14 14.44 37.26
CA LYS A 744 1.18 14.51 38.38
C LYS A 744 1.54 13.49 39.49
N ARG A 745 1.44 13.93 40.74
CA ARG A 745 1.64 13.12 41.95
C ARG A 745 0.37 13.13 42.80
N TYR A 746 0.05 11.97 43.36
CA TYR A 746 -1.17 11.76 44.13
C TYR A 746 -0.82 11.13 45.49
N GLU A 747 -0.33 11.96 46.40
CA GLU A 747 0.13 11.59 47.74
C GLU A 747 -0.99 11.05 48.66
N ASP A 748 -2.24 11.31 48.29
CA ASP A 748 -3.48 10.93 48.95
C ASP A 748 -4.01 9.55 48.53
N ILE A 749 -3.36 8.87 47.58
CA ILE A 749 -3.80 7.55 47.08
C ILE A 749 -2.67 6.57 46.80
N VAL A 750 -3.03 5.29 46.82
CA VAL A 750 -2.20 4.13 46.49
C VAL A 750 -2.96 3.21 45.52
N ASN A 751 -2.24 2.51 44.65
CA ASN A 751 -2.86 1.61 43.67
C ASN A 751 -2.73 0.15 44.11
N PRO A 752 -3.78 -0.67 43.93
CA PRO A 752 -3.65 -2.13 43.99
C PRO A 752 -2.66 -2.63 42.93
N ASP A 753 -1.82 -3.60 43.30
CA ASP A 753 -0.93 -4.32 42.40
C ASP A 753 -1.58 -5.62 41.92
N PHE A 754 -1.98 -5.61 40.64
CA PHE A 754 -2.66 -6.71 39.98
C PHE A 754 -1.81 -7.98 39.84
N TYR A 755 -0.48 -7.84 39.92
CA TYR A 755 0.47 -8.94 39.78
C TYR A 755 1.51 -8.92 40.90
N SER A 756 1.08 -8.52 42.10
CA SER A 756 1.93 -8.50 43.29
C SER A 756 2.70 -9.82 43.41
N PRO A 757 4.05 -9.77 43.48
CA PRO A 757 4.86 -10.97 43.65
C PRO A 757 4.61 -11.65 45.01
N SER A 758 4.05 -10.90 45.96
CA SER A 758 3.66 -11.37 47.29
C SER A 758 2.30 -12.06 47.32
N ALA A 759 1.51 -11.97 46.23
CA ALA A 759 0.19 -12.60 46.12
C ALA A 759 0.23 -13.87 45.28
N SER A 760 -0.36 -14.96 45.78
CA SER A 760 -0.58 -16.17 44.99
C SER A 760 -1.62 -15.96 43.88
N ALA A 761 -1.63 -16.83 42.85
CA ALA A 761 -2.62 -16.73 41.76
C ALA A 761 -4.09 -16.69 42.25
N PRO A 762 -4.52 -17.47 43.26
CA PRO A 762 -5.86 -17.32 43.84
C PRO A 762 -6.11 -15.95 44.49
N GLN A 763 -5.11 -15.34 45.14
CA GLN A 763 -5.23 -14.01 45.75
C GLN A 763 -5.29 -12.90 44.70
N GLN A 764 -4.52 -13.01 43.61
CA GLN A 764 -4.61 -12.11 42.46
C GLN A 764 -6.00 -12.20 41.81
N ALA A 765 -6.54 -13.41 41.63
CA ALA A 765 -7.90 -13.62 41.15
C ALA A 765 -8.96 -13.07 42.11
N ALA A 766 -8.70 -13.06 43.43
CA ALA A 766 -9.60 -12.47 44.41
C ALA A 766 -9.71 -10.94 44.26
N LEU A 767 -8.62 -10.24 43.96
CA LEU A 767 -8.66 -8.80 43.63
C LEU A 767 -9.53 -8.55 42.40
N TRP A 768 -9.35 -9.34 41.33
CA TRP A 768 -10.13 -9.18 40.09
C TRP A 768 -11.62 -9.40 40.33
N ARG A 769 -11.98 -10.44 41.11
CA ARG A 769 -13.37 -10.71 41.50
C ARG A 769 -13.95 -9.59 42.36
N ALA A 770 -13.21 -9.10 43.37
CA ALA A 770 -13.68 -8.00 44.22
C ALA A 770 -14.00 -6.75 43.39
N LEU A 771 -13.15 -6.39 42.42
CA LEU A 771 -13.37 -5.26 41.52
C LEU A 771 -14.58 -5.46 40.60
N ARG A 772 -14.77 -6.67 40.06
CA ARG A 772 -15.98 -7.03 39.29
C ARG A 772 -17.23 -6.93 40.17
N ASP A 773 -17.17 -7.47 41.38
CA ASP A 773 -18.30 -7.55 42.29
C ASP A 773 -18.76 -6.16 42.77
N ILE A 774 -17.84 -5.19 42.89
CA ILE A 774 -18.19 -3.76 43.08
C ILE A 774 -19.02 -3.23 41.92
N VAL A 775 -18.60 -3.49 40.67
CA VAL A 775 -19.34 -3.01 39.49
C VAL A 775 -20.73 -3.67 39.42
N LEU A 776 -20.81 -4.97 39.69
CA LEU A 776 -22.09 -5.70 39.76
C LEU A 776 -22.99 -5.14 40.88
N PHE A 777 -22.44 -4.86 42.06
CA PHE A 777 -23.18 -4.29 43.18
C PHE A 777 -23.86 -2.97 42.80
N TRP A 778 -23.14 -2.06 42.15
CA TRP A 778 -23.70 -0.78 41.71
C TRP A 778 -24.66 -0.93 40.52
N ALA A 779 -24.41 -1.90 39.63
CA ALA A 779 -25.35 -2.26 38.57
C ALA A 779 -26.69 -2.76 39.13
N ASP A 780 -26.67 -3.55 40.20
CA ASP A 780 -27.86 -3.98 40.95
C ASP A 780 -28.59 -2.81 41.62
N GLN A 781 -27.88 -1.71 41.96
CA GLN A 781 -28.51 -0.47 42.44
C GLN A 781 -29.08 0.39 41.31
N GLY A 782 -28.90 -0.03 40.06
CA GLY A 782 -29.49 0.61 38.89
C GLY A 782 -28.56 1.50 38.07
N VAL A 783 -27.25 1.53 38.39
CA VAL A 783 -26.22 2.23 37.59
C VAL A 783 -25.90 1.39 36.35
N GLN A 784 -26.14 1.92 35.16
CA GLN A 784 -25.87 1.21 33.91
C GLN A 784 -24.64 1.71 33.16
N THR A 785 -24.01 2.79 33.63
CA THR A 785 -22.85 3.37 32.96
C THR A 785 -21.73 3.63 33.95
N PHE A 786 -20.52 3.23 33.58
CA PHE A 786 -19.32 3.39 34.39
C PHE A 786 -18.27 4.17 33.61
N ARG A 787 -17.89 5.34 34.12
CA ARG A 787 -16.71 6.08 33.66
C ARG A 787 -15.51 5.52 34.39
N VAL A 788 -14.64 4.80 33.69
CA VAL A 788 -13.49 4.14 34.29
C VAL A 788 -12.30 5.08 34.26
N ASP A 789 -11.76 5.37 35.44
CA ASP A 789 -10.60 6.25 35.62
C ASP A 789 -9.29 5.57 35.20
N ASN A 790 -8.51 6.25 34.35
CA ASN A 790 -7.17 5.85 33.93
C ASN A 790 -6.99 4.34 33.64
N PRO A 791 -7.85 3.68 32.84
CA PRO A 791 -7.80 2.22 32.63
C PRO A 791 -6.50 1.76 31.98
N HIS A 792 -5.80 2.65 31.28
CA HIS A 792 -4.50 2.40 30.66
C HIS A 792 -3.37 2.13 31.68
N THR A 793 -3.59 2.38 32.97
CA THR A 793 -2.66 2.04 34.06
C THR A 793 -2.91 0.65 34.65
N LYS A 794 -3.98 -0.03 34.23
CA LYS A 794 -4.38 -1.36 34.72
C LYS A 794 -4.25 -2.41 33.60
N PRO A 795 -4.15 -3.71 33.91
CA PRO A 795 -3.87 -4.74 32.90
C PRO A 795 -4.99 -4.90 31.85
N LEU A 796 -4.61 -5.03 30.57
CA LEU A 796 -5.56 -5.26 29.48
C LEU A 796 -6.39 -6.55 29.64
N PRO A 797 -5.82 -7.71 30.05
CA PRO A 797 -6.63 -8.93 30.21
C PRO A 797 -7.68 -8.81 31.31
N PHE A 798 -7.40 -8.03 32.36
CA PHE A 798 -8.35 -7.74 33.44
C PHE A 798 -9.58 -7.01 32.89
N TRP A 799 -9.39 -5.94 32.12
CA TRP A 799 -10.51 -5.21 31.53
C TRP A 799 -11.34 -6.05 30.57
N GLN A 800 -10.68 -6.84 29.72
CA GLN A 800 -11.36 -7.74 28.78
C GLN A 800 -12.25 -8.74 29.52
N TRP A 801 -11.75 -9.31 30.63
CA TRP A 801 -12.49 -10.25 31.46
C TRP A 801 -13.62 -9.58 32.24
N LEU A 802 -13.34 -8.48 32.95
CA LEU A 802 -14.32 -7.80 33.80
C LEU A 802 -15.52 -7.30 32.99
N ILE A 803 -15.27 -6.65 31.85
CA ILE A 803 -16.36 -6.10 31.01
C ILE A 803 -17.25 -7.23 30.48
N ALA A 804 -16.64 -8.33 30.01
CA ALA A 804 -17.38 -9.48 29.52
C ALA A 804 -18.25 -10.14 30.62
N GLU A 805 -17.71 -10.30 31.83
CA GLU A 805 -18.45 -10.84 32.97
C GLU A 805 -19.63 -9.93 33.36
N VAL A 806 -19.40 -8.62 33.47
CA VAL A 806 -20.45 -7.66 33.84
C VAL A 806 -21.53 -7.60 32.78
N GLN A 807 -21.18 -7.52 31.48
CA GLN A 807 -22.15 -7.49 30.39
C GLN A 807 -22.88 -8.83 30.20
N GLY A 808 -22.30 -9.95 30.63
CA GLY A 808 -22.97 -11.24 30.67
C GLY A 808 -24.15 -11.29 31.65
N VAL A 809 -24.10 -10.50 32.74
CA VAL A 809 -25.16 -10.39 33.75
C VAL A 809 -26.06 -9.18 33.50
N HIS A 810 -25.46 -8.01 33.23
CA HIS A 810 -26.13 -6.74 32.94
C HIS A 810 -25.77 -6.25 31.52
N PRO A 811 -26.43 -6.75 30.47
CA PRO A 811 -26.07 -6.49 29.08
C PRO A 811 -26.26 -5.04 28.63
N TYR A 812 -26.96 -4.23 29.41
CA TYR A 812 -27.15 -2.80 29.16
C TYR A 812 -25.97 -1.93 29.62
N THR A 813 -24.97 -2.53 30.29
CA THR A 813 -23.87 -1.77 30.87
C THR A 813 -22.92 -1.18 29.84
N VAL A 814 -22.58 0.09 30.03
CA VAL A 814 -21.68 0.87 29.16
C VAL A 814 -20.44 1.27 29.95
N PHE A 815 -19.27 1.04 29.36
CA PHE A 815 -17.99 1.42 29.95
C PHE A 815 -17.32 2.52 29.12
N LEU A 816 -17.06 3.67 29.76
CA LEU A 816 -16.31 4.78 29.19
C LEU A 816 -14.87 4.74 29.68
N SER A 817 -13.92 4.60 28.74
CA SER A 817 -12.48 4.62 29.04
C SER A 817 -11.95 6.04 29.10
N GLU A 818 -11.57 6.52 30.29
CA GLU A 818 -10.79 7.76 30.44
C GLU A 818 -9.29 7.52 30.22
N ALA A 819 -8.88 7.39 28.96
CA ALA A 819 -7.50 7.08 28.61
C ALA A 819 -6.85 8.18 27.78
N PHE A 820 -6.31 9.21 28.42
CA PHE A 820 -5.45 10.20 27.77
C PHE A 820 -4.00 9.69 27.68
N THR A 821 -3.79 8.70 26.82
CA THR A 821 -2.49 8.03 26.61
C THR A 821 -2.19 7.95 25.11
N ARG A 822 -1.15 7.22 24.67
CA ARG A 822 -0.83 7.07 23.23
C ARG A 822 -1.97 6.38 22.44
N PRO A 823 -2.18 6.71 21.14
CA PRO A 823 -3.34 6.24 20.39
C PRO A 823 -3.51 4.71 20.35
N LYS A 824 -2.40 3.97 20.19
CA LYS A 824 -2.43 2.50 20.15
C LYS A 824 -3.02 1.87 21.43
N MET A 825 -2.77 2.48 22.59
CA MET A 825 -3.32 1.99 23.85
C MET A 825 -4.82 2.33 23.96
N MET A 826 -5.23 3.54 23.58
CA MET A 826 -6.64 3.93 23.52
C MET A 826 -7.45 2.98 22.62
N TYR A 827 -6.94 2.71 21.42
CA TYR A 827 -7.57 1.77 20.49
C TYR A 827 -7.57 0.34 21.00
N ARG A 828 -6.53 -0.07 21.74
CA ARG A 828 -6.49 -1.38 22.36
C ARG A 828 -7.58 -1.54 23.42
N LEU A 829 -7.80 -0.54 24.27
CA LEU A 829 -8.86 -0.55 25.28
C LEU A 829 -10.25 -0.66 24.64
N ALA A 830 -10.51 0.11 23.58
CA ALA A 830 -11.76 0.01 22.83
C ALA A 830 -11.96 -1.38 22.22
N LYS A 831 -10.93 -1.99 21.62
CA LYS A 831 -10.99 -3.34 21.02
C LYS A 831 -11.33 -4.45 22.01
N ILE A 832 -10.91 -4.32 23.27
CA ILE A 832 -11.09 -5.38 24.28
C ILE A 832 -12.40 -5.30 25.06
N GLY A 833 -13.21 -4.25 24.88
CA GLY A 833 -14.55 -4.21 25.47
C GLY A 833 -15.10 -2.83 25.78
N PHE A 834 -14.27 -1.79 25.94
CA PHE A 834 -14.77 -0.46 26.33
C PHE A 834 -15.74 0.12 25.29
N SER A 835 -16.99 0.35 25.68
CA SER A 835 -18.07 0.84 24.83
C SER A 835 -17.76 2.21 24.22
N GLN A 836 -17.13 3.08 25.01
CA GLN A 836 -16.85 4.48 24.70
C GLN A 836 -15.42 4.85 25.13
N SER A 837 -14.86 5.88 24.51
CA SER A 837 -13.50 6.35 24.81
C SER A 837 -13.44 7.87 24.86
N TYR A 838 -12.80 8.43 25.90
CA TYR A 838 -12.30 9.79 25.83
C TYR A 838 -11.29 9.95 24.68
N THR A 839 -11.03 11.19 24.29
CA THR A 839 -10.35 11.52 23.03
C THR A 839 -9.39 12.69 23.19
N TYR A 840 -8.63 12.99 22.13
CA TYR A 840 -7.79 14.20 22.12
C TYR A 840 -8.53 15.47 21.72
N PHE A 841 -9.87 15.45 21.69
CA PHE A 841 -10.67 16.55 21.19
C PHE A 841 -10.27 17.91 21.79
N THR A 842 -10.06 17.98 23.11
CA THR A 842 -9.66 19.20 23.84
C THR A 842 -8.35 19.82 23.35
N TRP A 843 -7.44 19.03 22.78
CA TRP A 843 -6.14 19.48 22.24
C TRP A 843 -6.11 19.51 20.70
N ARG A 844 -7.27 19.65 20.05
CA ARG A 844 -7.39 19.91 18.61
C ARG A 844 -8.08 21.25 18.42
N HIS A 845 -7.37 22.21 17.84
CA HIS A 845 -7.84 23.60 17.71
C HIS A 845 -7.87 24.05 16.25
N GLY A 846 -6.86 23.67 15.47
CA GLY A 846 -6.74 24.07 14.08
C GLY A 846 -7.69 23.33 13.14
N LYS A 847 -8.01 23.95 11.99
CA LYS A 847 -8.83 23.34 10.93
C LYS A 847 -8.25 22.00 10.46
N GLN A 848 -6.95 21.96 10.19
CA GLN A 848 -6.26 20.73 9.76
C GLN A 848 -6.26 19.66 10.86
N GLU A 849 -5.91 20.03 12.10
CA GLU A 849 -5.88 19.11 13.24
C GLU A 849 -7.23 18.44 13.48
N LEU A 850 -8.32 19.22 13.40
CA LEU A 850 -9.69 18.72 13.53
C LEU A 850 -10.08 17.84 12.34
N THR A 851 -9.75 18.27 11.12
CA THR A 851 -10.04 17.51 9.89
C THR A 851 -9.36 16.14 9.91
N ASP A 852 -8.06 16.10 10.22
CA ASP A 852 -7.27 14.86 10.29
C ASP A 852 -7.82 13.92 11.36
N TYR A 853 -8.07 14.44 12.56
CA TYR A 853 -8.53 13.61 13.67
C TYR A 853 -9.95 13.08 13.46
N LEU A 854 -10.86 13.90 12.96
CA LEU A 854 -12.22 13.47 12.67
C LEU A 854 -12.28 12.50 11.48
N THR A 855 -11.39 12.65 10.49
CA THR A 855 -11.25 11.71 9.37
C THR A 855 -10.72 10.35 9.86
N GLU A 856 -9.71 10.33 10.73
CA GLU A 856 -9.20 9.11 11.37
C GLU A 856 -10.34 8.38 12.10
N LEU A 857 -11.10 9.10 12.92
CA LEU A 857 -12.22 8.53 13.68
C LEU A 857 -13.39 8.05 12.79
N ASN A 858 -13.54 8.58 11.58
CA ASN A 858 -14.60 8.17 10.63
C ASN A 858 -14.24 7.00 9.73
N THR A 859 -12.97 6.59 9.70
CA THR A 859 -12.49 5.65 8.69
C THR A 859 -12.19 4.28 9.31
N PRO A 860 -12.60 3.16 8.68
CA PRO A 860 -12.16 1.84 9.08
C PRO A 860 -10.62 1.73 9.07
N PRO A 861 -10.02 1.02 10.04
CA PRO A 861 -10.70 0.17 11.01
C PRO A 861 -11.17 0.91 12.28
N VAL A 862 -10.78 2.17 12.51
CA VAL A 862 -11.07 2.88 13.78
C VAL A 862 -12.58 3.05 13.99
N ALA A 863 -13.29 3.45 12.94
CA ALA A 863 -14.75 3.59 12.92
C ALA A 863 -15.53 2.32 13.34
N ASP A 864 -14.93 1.14 13.17
CA ASP A 864 -15.61 -0.13 13.43
C ASP A 864 -15.59 -0.55 14.90
N PHE A 865 -14.73 0.02 15.75
CA PHE A 865 -14.62 -0.39 17.16
C PHE A 865 -14.48 0.77 18.16
N PHE A 866 -14.13 1.97 17.71
CA PHE A 866 -13.85 3.11 18.58
C PHE A 866 -15.00 4.11 18.54
N ARG A 867 -15.63 4.39 19.70
CA ARG A 867 -16.68 5.40 19.81
C ARG A 867 -16.15 6.62 20.58
N PRO A 868 -15.85 7.74 19.90
CA PRO A 868 -15.23 8.92 20.50
C PRO A 868 -16.22 9.71 21.35
N HIS A 869 -15.89 9.93 22.62
CA HIS A 869 -16.64 10.77 23.54
C HIS A 869 -15.96 12.14 23.68
N PHE A 870 -16.66 13.19 23.25
CA PHE A 870 -16.14 14.56 23.17
C PHE A 870 -16.60 15.38 24.38
N PHE A 871 -15.90 15.20 25.49
CA PHE A 871 -15.98 16.16 26.61
C PHE A 871 -15.32 17.48 26.21
N VAL A 872 -16.02 18.59 26.42
CA VAL A 872 -15.52 19.95 26.11
C VAL A 872 -14.56 20.48 27.19
N ASN A 873 -14.73 20.00 28.43
CA ASN A 873 -13.89 20.22 29.60
C ASN A 873 -14.06 19.02 30.55
N THR A 874 -13.16 18.87 31.52
CA THR A 874 -13.28 17.93 32.65
C THR A 874 -12.73 18.61 33.91
N PRO A 875 -12.95 18.08 35.12
CA PRO A 875 -12.37 18.66 36.35
C PRO A 875 -10.83 18.76 36.33
N ASP A 876 -10.16 17.95 35.51
CA ASP A 876 -8.70 17.92 35.30
C ASP A 876 -8.23 18.71 34.07
N ILE A 877 -9.14 19.07 33.16
CA ILE A 877 -8.84 19.68 31.87
C ILE A 877 -9.74 20.90 31.67
N ASN A 878 -9.19 22.05 32.03
CA ASN A 878 -9.54 23.39 31.57
C ASN A 878 -8.67 23.72 30.33
N PRO A 879 -9.13 23.40 29.09
CA PRO A 879 -8.32 23.50 27.89
C PRO A 879 -7.80 24.93 27.67
N TYR A 880 -6.54 25.08 27.26
CA TYR A 880 -5.94 26.40 27.00
C TYR A 880 -6.78 27.30 26.11
N PHE A 881 -7.46 26.73 25.11
CA PHE A 881 -8.36 27.47 24.23
C PHE A 881 -9.49 28.18 24.99
N LEU A 882 -10.07 27.57 26.04
CA LEU A 882 -11.16 28.16 26.82
C LEU A 882 -10.67 29.26 27.78
N GLN A 883 -9.42 29.19 28.24
CA GLN A 883 -8.87 30.10 29.24
C GLN A 883 -8.84 31.57 28.78
N THR A 884 -8.71 31.81 27.48
CA THR A 884 -8.56 33.16 26.92
C THR A 884 -9.60 33.55 25.88
N SER A 885 -10.50 32.65 25.49
CA SER A 885 -11.43 32.87 24.37
C SER A 885 -12.73 33.56 24.76
N GLY A 886 -13.06 33.61 26.05
CA GLY A 886 -14.34 34.13 26.54
C GLY A 886 -15.54 33.32 26.01
N ARG A 887 -16.75 33.85 26.20
CA ARG A 887 -18.02 33.20 25.80
C ARG A 887 -18.01 32.61 24.37
N PRO A 888 -17.49 33.29 23.32
CA PRO A 888 -17.46 32.73 21.96
C PRO A 888 -16.69 31.41 21.86
N GLY A 889 -15.61 31.24 22.62
CA GLY A 889 -14.85 29.99 22.61
C GLY A 889 -15.64 28.81 23.16
N PHE A 890 -16.40 29.01 24.24
CA PHE A 890 -17.27 27.97 24.80
C PHE A 890 -18.36 27.56 23.79
N LEU A 891 -18.96 28.52 23.08
CA LEU A 891 -19.91 28.24 22.00
C LEU A 891 -19.28 27.44 20.85
N ILE A 892 -18.06 27.80 20.43
CA ILE A 892 -17.32 27.07 19.39
C ILE A 892 -17.09 25.61 19.81
N ARG A 893 -16.62 25.39 21.04
CA ARG A 893 -16.34 24.03 21.54
C ARG A 893 -17.60 23.20 21.73
N ALA A 894 -18.68 23.81 22.23
CA ALA A 894 -19.98 23.16 22.33
C ALA A 894 -20.51 22.74 20.94
N ALA A 895 -20.50 23.64 19.96
CA ALA A 895 -20.95 23.34 18.60
C ALA A 895 -20.10 22.26 17.93
N LEU A 896 -18.77 22.31 18.06
CA LEU A 896 -17.87 21.27 17.54
C LEU A 896 -18.22 19.91 18.15
N ALA A 897 -18.24 19.79 19.47
CA ALA A 897 -18.51 18.52 20.15
C ALA A 897 -19.91 17.98 19.80
N ALA A 898 -20.92 18.84 19.88
CA ALA A 898 -22.33 18.51 19.63
C ALA A 898 -22.62 18.09 18.19
N THR A 899 -21.82 18.48 17.20
CA THR A 899 -22.08 18.17 15.79
C THR A 899 -21.14 17.14 15.17
N THR A 900 -19.98 16.89 15.79
CA THR A 900 -18.97 15.98 15.24
C THR A 900 -18.93 14.61 15.92
N SER A 901 -19.52 14.46 17.11
CA SER A 901 -19.70 13.15 17.76
C SER A 901 -21.13 12.90 18.23
N GLY A 902 -21.57 11.65 18.18
CA GLY A 902 -22.81 11.21 18.84
C GLY A 902 -22.69 11.25 20.37
N LEU A 903 -21.48 11.22 20.92
CA LEU A 903 -21.20 11.27 22.35
C LEU A 903 -20.46 12.57 22.68
N TRP A 904 -21.09 13.42 23.47
CA TRP A 904 -20.44 14.63 23.98
C TRP A 904 -20.80 14.84 25.44
N GLY A 905 -19.98 15.60 26.14
CA GLY A 905 -20.26 15.94 27.53
C GLY A 905 -19.60 17.23 27.97
N MET A 906 -20.03 17.72 29.13
CA MET A 906 -19.39 18.84 29.81
C MET A 906 -19.36 18.62 31.30
N TYR A 907 -18.37 19.22 31.93
CA TYR A 907 -18.29 19.38 33.37
C TYR A 907 -18.89 20.72 33.79
N ASN A 908 -19.70 20.65 34.84
CA ASN A 908 -20.35 21.77 35.51
C ASN A 908 -19.45 23.02 35.61
N GLY A 909 -20.00 24.18 35.26
CA GLY A 909 -19.32 25.47 35.18
C GLY A 909 -19.00 25.86 33.73
N PHE A 910 -19.01 24.90 32.80
CA PHE A 910 -18.87 25.17 31.37
C PHE A 910 -19.98 26.07 30.83
N GLU A 911 -21.22 25.86 31.27
CA GLU A 911 -22.38 26.66 30.88
C GLU A 911 -22.28 28.12 31.34
N LEU A 912 -21.47 28.38 32.37
CA LEU A 912 -21.16 29.72 32.87
C LEU A 912 -19.90 30.32 32.26
N CYS A 913 -19.30 29.63 31.29
CA CYS A 913 -18.04 30.00 30.66
C CYS A 913 -16.88 30.14 31.67
N GLU A 914 -16.86 29.31 32.72
CA GLU A 914 -15.76 29.29 33.69
C GLU A 914 -14.49 28.73 33.03
N GLY A 915 -13.47 29.57 32.90
CA GLY A 915 -12.19 29.23 32.25
C GLY A 915 -10.96 29.64 33.05
N ARG A 916 -11.11 30.10 34.29
CA ARG A 916 -10.00 30.65 35.09
C ARG A 916 -8.99 29.55 35.48
N PRO A 917 -7.74 29.58 34.99
CA PRO A 917 -6.79 28.51 35.21
C PRO A 917 -5.88 28.78 36.41
N VAL A 918 -5.27 27.72 36.94
CA VAL A 918 -3.99 27.86 37.63
C VAL A 918 -2.96 28.30 36.57
N PRO A 919 -2.20 29.40 36.77
CA PRO A 919 -1.34 29.94 35.73
C PRO A 919 -0.39 28.91 35.10
N GLY A 920 -0.42 28.82 33.77
CA GLY A 920 0.43 27.90 32.99
C GLY A 920 0.04 26.41 33.08
N LYS A 921 -1.17 26.10 33.58
CA LYS A 921 -1.69 24.73 33.70
C LYS A 921 -3.09 24.64 33.10
N GLU A 922 -3.50 23.41 32.78
CA GLU A 922 -4.88 23.08 32.37
C GLU A 922 -5.78 22.77 33.59
N GLU A 923 -5.34 23.06 34.82
CA GLU A 923 -6.17 22.86 36.02
C GLU A 923 -6.99 24.13 36.31
N TYR A 924 -8.23 23.96 36.75
CA TYR A 924 -9.06 25.07 37.24
C TYR A 924 -8.47 25.69 38.51
N LEU A 925 -8.51 27.02 38.62
CA LEU A 925 -8.23 27.71 39.89
C LEU A 925 -9.40 27.52 40.84
N ASP A 926 -9.11 27.24 42.12
CA ASP A 926 -10.11 26.91 43.14
C ASP A 926 -10.98 25.71 42.72
N SER A 927 -10.30 24.67 42.18
CA SER A 927 -10.91 23.46 41.61
C SER A 927 -11.86 22.78 42.60
N GLU A 928 -13.06 22.45 42.11
CA GLU A 928 -14.09 21.70 42.83
C GLU A 928 -13.61 20.33 43.34
N LYS A 929 -12.54 19.77 42.75
CA LYS A 929 -11.91 18.53 43.26
C LYS A 929 -11.45 18.65 44.71
N TYR A 930 -11.11 19.85 45.18
CA TYR A 930 -10.54 20.04 46.52
C TYR A 930 -11.36 21.01 47.40
N GLU A 931 -12.48 21.50 46.90
CA GLU A 931 -13.32 22.51 47.57
C GLU A 931 -14.79 22.35 47.17
N ILE A 932 -15.71 22.67 48.09
CA ILE A 932 -17.14 22.79 47.79
C ILE A 932 -17.37 24.11 47.05
N ARG A 933 -18.04 24.03 45.89
CA ARG A 933 -18.32 25.18 45.03
C ARG A 933 -19.81 25.50 45.02
N SER A 934 -20.15 26.72 44.65
CA SER A 934 -21.54 27.16 44.48
C SER A 934 -21.59 28.16 43.33
N TRP A 935 -22.63 28.10 42.52
CA TRP A 935 -22.78 28.91 41.31
C TRP A 935 -24.14 29.59 41.25
N ASP A 936 -24.18 30.78 40.64
CA ASP A 936 -25.42 31.39 40.17
C ASP A 936 -25.67 30.98 38.71
N TRP A 937 -26.57 30.00 38.52
CA TRP A 937 -26.89 29.48 37.19
C TRP A 937 -27.51 30.50 36.23
N ASN A 938 -28.03 31.61 36.77
CA ASN A 938 -28.66 32.66 35.99
C ASN A 938 -27.71 33.84 35.72
N GLU A 939 -26.42 33.68 36.01
CA GLU A 939 -25.41 34.72 35.77
C GLU A 939 -25.47 35.20 34.30
N PRO A 940 -25.56 36.52 34.05
CA PRO A 940 -25.60 37.06 32.69
C PRO A 940 -24.38 36.64 31.87
N GLY A 941 -24.61 36.18 30.64
CA GLY A 941 -23.54 35.72 29.74
C GLY A 941 -23.35 34.21 29.68
N ASN A 942 -24.09 33.44 30.49
CA ASN A 942 -24.16 31.99 30.35
C ASN A 942 -24.61 31.52 28.95
N ILE A 943 -24.41 30.24 28.66
CA ILE A 943 -24.72 29.60 27.37
C ILE A 943 -25.73 28.44 27.50
N VAL A 944 -26.54 28.44 28.56
CA VAL A 944 -27.52 27.39 28.85
C VAL A 944 -28.53 27.23 27.71
N ALA A 945 -29.00 28.35 27.13
CA ALA A 945 -29.96 28.35 26.03
C ALA A 945 -29.38 27.71 24.76
N GLU A 946 -28.12 28.02 24.44
CA GLU A 946 -27.42 27.48 23.28
C GLU A 946 -27.13 25.98 23.43
N ILE A 947 -26.71 25.54 24.61
CA ILE A 947 -26.54 24.12 24.94
C ILE A 947 -27.87 23.38 24.76
N THR A 948 -28.94 23.93 25.33
CA THR A 948 -30.30 23.38 25.21
C THR A 948 -30.70 23.23 23.74
N ARG A 949 -30.46 24.27 22.93
CA ARG A 949 -30.78 24.26 21.50
C ARG A 949 -29.95 23.23 20.73
N LEU A 950 -28.64 23.13 21.00
CA LEU A 950 -27.76 22.14 20.37
C LEU A 950 -28.19 20.70 20.68
N ASN A 951 -28.54 20.39 21.93
CA ASN A 951 -29.04 19.07 22.32
C ASN A 951 -30.39 18.74 21.63
N HIS A 952 -31.30 19.71 21.53
CA HIS A 952 -32.55 19.52 20.79
C HIS A 952 -32.32 19.27 19.29
N ILE A 953 -31.37 19.99 18.68
CA ILE A 953 -30.97 19.77 17.28
C ILE A 953 -30.41 18.35 17.10
N ARG A 954 -29.52 17.88 17.99
CA ARG A 954 -28.99 16.51 17.96
C ARG A 954 -30.07 15.44 18.05
N ARG A 955 -31.06 15.64 18.95
CA ARG A 955 -32.18 14.70 19.13
C ARG A 955 -33.06 14.58 17.89
N SER A 956 -33.29 15.69 17.19
CA SER A 956 -34.14 15.75 15.99
C SER A 956 -33.43 15.41 14.67
N ASN A 957 -32.10 15.25 14.68
CA ASN A 957 -31.31 14.98 13.47
C ASN A 957 -30.46 13.71 13.63
N PRO A 958 -30.92 12.55 13.12
CA PRO A 958 -30.18 11.27 13.20
C PRO A 958 -28.73 11.32 12.71
N ALA A 959 -28.40 12.18 11.74
CA ALA A 959 -27.03 12.38 11.25
C ALA A 959 -26.06 12.86 12.34
N LEU A 960 -26.55 13.51 13.40
CA LEU A 960 -25.76 14.00 14.54
C LEU A 960 -25.68 12.99 15.70
N GLN A 961 -26.29 11.81 15.57
CA GLN A 961 -26.37 10.78 16.62
C GLN A 961 -25.29 9.69 16.47
N SER A 962 -24.25 10.00 15.71
CA SER A 962 -23.04 9.21 15.55
C SER A 962 -21.88 10.15 15.25
N HIS A 963 -20.65 9.70 15.44
CA HIS A 963 -19.48 10.40 14.92
C HIS A 963 -19.33 10.15 13.41
N LEU A 964 -19.84 9.04 12.89
CA LEU A 964 -19.79 8.62 11.49
C LEU A 964 -20.57 9.54 10.53
N GLY A 965 -20.27 9.44 9.24
CA GLY A 965 -20.98 10.17 8.18
C GLY A 965 -20.55 11.63 8.04
N ILE A 966 -19.32 11.98 8.47
CA ILE A 966 -18.77 13.32 8.28
C ILE A 966 -18.06 13.42 6.92
N ARG A 967 -18.23 14.54 6.21
CA ARG A 967 -17.41 14.89 5.05
C ARG A 967 -17.07 16.37 5.08
N PHE A 968 -15.78 16.69 4.95
CA PHE A 968 -15.29 18.07 4.93
C PHE A 968 -15.37 18.66 3.52
N HIS A 969 -15.66 19.96 3.45
CA HIS A 969 -15.85 20.69 2.20
C HIS A 969 -15.01 21.97 2.17
N SER A 970 -14.80 22.49 0.97
CA SER A 970 -14.01 23.69 0.73
C SER A 970 -14.71 24.96 1.25
N VAL A 971 -13.91 25.84 1.86
CA VAL A 971 -14.25 27.21 2.23
C VAL A 971 -13.00 28.06 2.07
N ASP A 972 -13.15 29.26 1.51
CA ASP A 972 -12.04 30.19 1.20
C ASP A 972 -11.47 30.93 2.44
N ASN A 973 -11.84 30.49 3.65
CA ASN A 973 -11.34 31.00 4.91
C ASN A 973 -10.81 29.85 5.78
N GLU A 974 -9.53 29.91 6.14
CA GLU A 974 -8.85 28.90 6.98
C GLU A 974 -9.30 28.90 8.45
N LYS A 975 -9.98 29.95 8.89
CA LYS A 975 -10.60 30.03 10.23
C LYS A 975 -12.01 29.44 10.27
N ILE A 976 -12.55 28.98 9.15
CA ILE A 976 -13.87 28.33 9.10
C ILE A 976 -13.68 26.84 8.79
N LEU A 977 -14.24 25.98 9.64
CA LEU A 977 -14.39 24.55 9.38
C LEU A 977 -15.77 24.31 8.78
N PHE A 978 -15.85 23.70 7.60
CA PHE A 978 -17.11 23.43 6.91
C PHE A 978 -17.24 21.94 6.54
N PHE A 979 -18.35 21.32 6.93
CA PHE A 979 -18.59 19.90 6.70
C PHE A 979 -20.09 19.56 6.63
N THR A 980 -20.40 18.38 6.12
CA THR A 980 -21.73 17.76 6.22
C THR A 980 -21.70 16.56 7.13
N LYS A 981 -22.82 16.32 7.82
CA LYS A 981 -23.16 15.09 8.53
C LYS A 981 -24.36 14.46 7.85
N THR A 982 -24.25 13.18 7.48
CA THR A 982 -25.30 12.47 6.73
C THR A 982 -25.58 11.09 7.30
N THR A 983 -26.85 10.70 7.35
CA THR A 983 -27.23 9.29 7.50
C THR A 983 -26.77 8.47 6.27
N PRO A 984 -26.55 7.15 6.41
CA PRO A 984 -26.19 6.28 5.28
C PRO A 984 -27.20 6.37 4.12
N GLU A 985 -28.50 6.45 4.43
CA GLU A 985 -29.62 6.56 3.50
C GLU A 985 -29.75 7.97 2.89
N ARG A 986 -29.03 8.96 3.45
CA ARG A 986 -29.06 10.38 3.08
C ARG A 986 -30.42 11.07 3.24
N ASP A 987 -31.30 10.51 4.05
CA ASP A 987 -32.61 11.09 4.41
C ASP A 987 -32.50 12.24 5.44
N ASN A 988 -31.38 12.34 6.18
CA ASN A 988 -31.05 13.47 7.03
C ASN A 988 -29.63 13.98 6.71
N VAL A 989 -29.55 15.23 6.23
CA VAL A 989 -28.30 15.90 5.83
C VAL A 989 -28.20 17.23 6.54
N VAL A 990 -27.20 17.36 7.41
CA VAL A 990 -26.90 18.58 8.16
C VAL A 990 -25.60 19.18 7.66
N LEU A 991 -25.63 20.46 7.27
CA LEU A 991 -24.47 21.27 6.92
C LEU A 991 -24.06 22.09 8.14
N VAL A 992 -22.76 22.10 8.43
CA VAL A 992 -22.19 22.76 9.60
C VAL A 992 -21.00 23.59 9.18
N ALA A 993 -21.02 24.88 9.48
CA ALA A 993 -19.84 25.73 9.40
C ALA A 993 -19.57 26.37 10.77
N ILE A 994 -18.33 26.32 11.24
CA ILE A 994 -17.93 26.79 12.57
C ILE A 994 -16.68 27.67 12.43
N SER A 995 -16.70 28.85 13.02
CA SER A 995 -15.51 29.70 13.22
C SER A 995 -14.61 29.07 14.26
N LEU A 996 -13.33 28.97 13.97
CA LEU A 996 -12.27 28.54 14.89
C LEU A 996 -11.57 29.73 15.55
N ASP A 997 -11.98 30.97 15.21
CA ASP A 997 -11.50 32.20 15.82
C ASP A 997 -12.54 32.75 16.81
N PRO A 998 -12.26 32.74 18.13
CA PRO A 998 -13.17 33.29 19.13
C PRO A 998 -13.09 34.82 19.25
N HIS A 999 -12.08 35.46 18.64
CA HIS A 999 -11.75 36.87 18.89
C HIS A 999 -12.26 37.83 17.82
N ALA A 1000 -12.61 37.34 16.63
CA ALA A 1000 -13.09 38.17 15.53
C ALA A 1000 -14.17 37.46 14.70
N PRO A 1001 -15.18 38.20 14.18
CA PRO A 1001 -16.10 37.68 13.18
C PRO A 1001 -15.35 37.16 11.95
N GLN A 1002 -15.84 36.07 11.36
CA GLN A 1002 -15.25 35.44 10.18
C GLN A 1002 -16.25 35.40 9.04
N THR A 1003 -15.82 35.78 7.84
CA THR A 1003 -16.60 35.65 6.61
C THR A 1003 -15.93 34.65 5.67
N GLY A 1004 -16.72 33.98 4.83
CA GLY A 1004 -16.20 33.04 3.85
C GLY A 1004 -17.26 32.60 2.84
N THR A 1005 -16.80 32.05 1.73
CA THR A 1005 -17.60 31.48 0.66
C THR A 1005 -17.56 29.96 0.75
N LEU A 1006 -18.71 29.36 1.08
CA LEU A 1006 -18.90 27.91 1.16
C LEU A 1006 -19.18 27.34 -0.23
N GLU A 1007 -18.55 26.21 -0.57
CA GLU A 1007 -18.93 25.41 -1.75
C GLU A 1007 -19.85 24.25 -1.33
N LEU A 1008 -21.13 24.35 -1.68
CA LEU A 1008 -22.14 23.34 -1.38
C LEU A 1008 -21.92 22.10 -2.26
N PRO A 1009 -21.90 20.88 -1.66
CA PRO A 1009 -21.59 19.63 -2.38
C PRO A 1009 -22.79 19.08 -3.17
N LEU A 1010 -23.33 19.86 -4.11
CA LEU A 1010 -24.58 19.54 -4.83
C LEU A 1010 -24.56 18.16 -5.52
N TRP A 1011 -23.39 17.75 -6.02
CA TRP A 1011 -23.18 16.46 -6.67
C TRP A 1011 -23.40 15.26 -5.73
N GLN A 1012 -23.27 15.43 -4.41
CA GLN A 1012 -23.51 14.37 -3.44
C GLN A 1012 -25.00 14.16 -3.16
N TRP A 1013 -25.82 15.17 -3.43
CA TRP A 1013 -27.27 15.13 -3.25
C TRP A 1013 -28.02 14.96 -4.57
N GLU A 1014 -27.27 14.73 -5.67
CA GLU A 1014 -27.82 14.57 -7.02
C GLU A 1014 -28.68 15.77 -7.45
N VAL A 1015 -28.33 16.97 -6.98
CA VAL A 1015 -29.00 18.23 -7.35
C VAL A 1015 -28.25 18.87 -8.52
N PRO A 1016 -28.90 19.08 -9.69
CA PRO A 1016 -28.28 19.77 -10.82
C PRO A 1016 -27.91 21.22 -10.48
N GLU A 1017 -26.83 21.71 -11.08
CA GLU A 1017 -26.39 23.09 -10.90
C GLU A 1017 -27.47 24.09 -11.38
N GLY A 1018 -27.74 25.13 -10.58
CA GLY A 1018 -28.75 26.14 -10.85
C GLY A 1018 -30.18 25.82 -10.37
N LYS A 1019 -30.44 24.60 -9.87
CA LYS A 1019 -31.73 24.28 -9.22
C LYS A 1019 -31.81 24.89 -7.81
N PRO A 1020 -32.99 25.40 -7.40
CA PRO A 1020 -33.18 25.92 -6.06
C PRO A 1020 -33.15 24.79 -5.03
N ILE A 1021 -32.54 25.05 -3.87
CA ILE A 1021 -32.47 24.11 -2.75
C ILE A 1021 -33.11 24.75 -1.54
N VAL A 1022 -34.06 24.05 -0.92
CA VAL A 1022 -34.72 24.51 0.29
C VAL A 1022 -33.94 24.00 1.50
N MET A 1023 -33.44 24.95 2.29
CA MET A 1023 -32.71 24.71 3.53
C MET A 1023 -33.52 25.23 4.72
N GLN A 1024 -33.26 24.68 5.90
CA GLN A 1024 -33.71 25.22 7.17
C GLN A 1024 -32.52 25.52 8.06
N ASP A 1025 -32.52 26.72 8.66
CA ASP A 1025 -31.63 27.03 9.78
C ASP A 1025 -32.12 26.26 11.01
N LEU A 1026 -31.34 25.28 11.46
CA LEU A 1026 -31.70 24.44 12.60
C LEU A 1026 -31.61 25.21 13.92
N PHE A 1027 -30.82 26.28 13.99
CA PHE A 1027 -30.67 27.06 15.21
C PHE A 1027 -31.79 28.09 15.36
N GLU A 1028 -32.05 28.89 14.32
CA GLU A 1028 -33.10 29.94 14.31
C GLU A 1028 -34.49 29.45 13.85
N GLY A 1029 -34.56 28.31 13.17
CA GLY A 1029 -35.80 27.66 12.71
C GLY A 1029 -36.30 28.10 11.33
N GLY A 1030 -35.79 29.20 10.77
CA GLY A 1030 -36.24 29.76 9.49
C GLY A 1030 -35.89 28.89 8.26
N ARG A 1031 -36.79 28.86 7.27
CA ARG A 1031 -36.54 28.23 5.96
C ARG A 1031 -36.11 29.27 4.94
N PHE A 1032 -35.21 28.89 4.04
CA PHE A 1032 -34.74 29.76 2.96
C PHE A 1032 -34.31 28.93 1.76
N THR A 1033 -34.26 29.58 0.59
CA THR A 1033 -33.89 28.94 -0.67
C THR A 1033 -32.53 29.44 -1.13
N LEU A 1034 -31.64 28.51 -1.51
CA LEU A 1034 -30.35 28.80 -2.13
C LEU A 1034 -30.39 28.48 -3.62
N GLN A 1035 -29.65 29.26 -4.42
CA GLN A 1035 -29.39 28.99 -5.83
C GLN A 1035 -27.89 28.94 -6.07
N GLY A 1036 -27.45 27.96 -6.85
CA GLY A 1036 -26.02 27.74 -7.14
C GLY A 1036 -25.28 27.07 -5.97
N LYS A 1037 -24.00 26.76 -6.21
CA LYS A 1037 -23.15 26.03 -5.25
C LYS A 1037 -22.34 26.93 -4.32
N TYR A 1038 -22.18 28.22 -4.61
CA TYR A 1038 -21.37 29.12 -3.77
C TYR A 1038 -22.26 29.98 -2.87
N ARG A 1039 -21.97 29.99 -1.57
CA ARG A 1039 -22.69 30.81 -0.59
C ARG A 1039 -21.75 31.58 0.30
N HIS A 1040 -21.84 32.91 0.24
CA HIS A 1040 -21.15 33.78 1.19
C HIS A 1040 -21.88 33.76 2.55
N VAL A 1041 -21.13 33.59 3.64
CA VAL A 1041 -21.63 33.55 5.02
C VAL A 1041 -20.77 34.42 5.93
N SER A 1042 -21.36 34.88 7.03
CA SER A 1042 -20.69 35.61 8.11
C SER A 1042 -21.02 34.95 9.44
N LEU A 1043 -19.99 34.62 10.22
CA LEU A 1043 -20.07 34.03 11.55
C LEU A 1043 -19.59 35.07 12.57
N THR A 1044 -20.44 35.44 13.53
CA THR A 1044 -20.11 36.47 14.54
C THR A 1044 -19.64 35.83 15.85
N GLN A 1045 -19.19 36.63 16.81
CA GLN A 1045 -18.76 36.12 18.12
C GLN A 1045 -19.96 35.65 18.98
N GLU A 1046 -21.13 36.24 18.77
CA GLU A 1046 -22.38 35.84 19.41
C GLU A 1046 -22.93 34.54 18.81
N ARG A 1047 -22.66 34.31 17.52
CA ARG A 1047 -23.07 33.11 16.79
C ARG A 1047 -21.91 32.60 15.89
N PRO A 1048 -20.92 31.91 16.46
CA PRO A 1048 -19.72 31.50 15.73
C PRO A 1048 -19.93 30.24 14.87
N PHE A 1049 -21.18 29.84 14.61
CA PHE A 1049 -21.51 28.66 13.83
C PHE A 1049 -22.84 28.79 13.09
N LEU A 1050 -22.99 28.04 12.00
CA LEU A 1050 -24.25 27.82 11.29
C LEU A 1050 -24.56 26.33 11.25
N LEU A 1051 -25.86 26.02 11.33
CA LEU A 1051 -26.38 24.65 11.28
C LEU A 1051 -27.58 24.65 10.35
N TRP A 1052 -27.44 24.07 9.16
CA TRP A 1052 -28.52 23.99 8.18
C TRP A 1052 -28.90 22.55 7.91
N SER A 1053 -30.19 22.27 7.70
CA SER A 1053 -30.67 20.99 7.20
C SER A 1053 -31.21 21.14 5.79
N LEU A 1054 -30.91 20.15 4.95
CA LEU A 1054 -31.56 19.98 3.66
C LEU A 1054 -33.01 19.49 3.89
N ILE A 1055 -34.00 20.11 3.24
CA ILE A 1055 -35.42 19.70 3.35
C ILE A 1055 -35.91 19.01 2.06
N GLY A 1056 -35.34 19.35 0.90
CA GLY A 1056 -35.71 18.75 -0.39
C GLY A 1056 -35.64 19.74 -1.55
N GLN A 1057 -35.98 19.25 -2.74
CA GLN A 1057 -36.15 20.08 -3.94
C GLN A 1057 -37.53 20.76 -3.87
N GLY A 1058 -37.57 22.08 -3.99
CA GLY A 1058 -38.81 22.85 -4.13
C GLY A 1058 -39.34 22.82 -5.55
#